data_AF-A0A542ZBF5-F1
#
_entry.id   AF-A0A542ZBF5-F1
#
_cell.length_a   1.000
_cell.length_b   1.000
_cell.length_c   1.000
_cell.angle_alpha   90.00
_cell.angle_beta   90.00
_cell.angle_gamma   90.00
#
_symmetry.space_group_name_H-M   'P 1'
#
loop_
_entity.id
_entity.type
_entity.pdbx_description
1 polymer ?
#
loop_
_entity_poly.entity_id
_entity_poly.type
_entity_poly.pdbx_seq_one_letter_code
_entity_poly.pdbx_strand_id
1 'polypeptide(L)'
;MTATWTEWRTSRAMRRERQGVERDAVARPVEAFDLASNDYLGLRDHPRVRAAAASHLDDGPVGAGASRVVSGTHPVHDRLERALTDLTGAGAALVCSSGYLANMTLIGALGGPNSRVLLDEHVHASIHDGARAAHTLMETFAHNDLDALEMLLSTSDRRTTVVVESIYSALGDAAPLARIAELCRAHDAALMIDEAHSLAVVPGHSMVRATDLWGLGGPPVFVTATLSKALGAQGGVILTGGDDAAKWRRHIINTGRGFIFDTGLAPVVAAAAVTAVEMVCDGALAARCRENQAMISAALRRRPELFDHVESGPGALVSVRMPSPDAAVTAATELRGHGVAVGCFRPPSVPDRWSLLRITASARLTRAETAVAAEMIAEVAARYWGAPVRAPFDDVDGRPVDRRADQVLVSDSDEVRRVFGDAETFAADNALTALQPLSRPTARALAAAKFRLPKVLASAGGPEHLAVRKIVAAFFSPARVRAQTDAIITATDACIEALEASPAPCIGSAPVIDLGATVAGTVPAGVFSRLTEMPLPDLEDLNRWSADSLELFWGWPGEARQSHLAESAIELHGWLRAMVDEVSAHGADGTGLVAELIGAGLRVDQVVSLTYFLIIAGQETTRMLIATALQRALRDRDLWRRCGESGDAADALIGEVLTDASSVPTWRRITSRDALVNGQHVPAGTPLLLQVSGGVDAAERRDHLAFGHGVHRCLGAGLARLEAGLVVHRTARALPGATLAGPEPAWVNLLSFQAPRTVLVKTR
;
A
#
# COMPACT_ATOMS: atom_id res chain seq x y z
N MET A 1 -32.11 -34.62 31.90
CA MET A 1 -31.77 -33.64 32.96
C MET A 1 -31.24 -32.39 32.27
N THR A 2 -31.73 -31.21 32.66
CA THR A 2 -31.17 -29.94 32.19
C THR A 2 -29.73 -29.80 32.69
N ALA A 3 -28.79 -29.51 31.78
CA ALA A 3 -27.41 -29.27 32.15
C ALA A 3 -27.33 -28.18 33.22
N THR A 4 -26.50 -28.37 34.24
CA THR A 4 -26.19 -27.33 35.22
C THR A 4 -25.56 -26.12 34.52
N TRP A 5 -25.63 -24.94 35.14
CA TRP A 5 -24.97 -23.74 34.61
C TRP A 5 -23.47 -23.95 34.38
N THR A 6 -22.81 -24.71 35.25
CA THR A 6 -21.40 -25.08 35.11
C THR A 6 -21.17 -25.94 33.88
N GLU A 7 -21.95 -27.01 33.69
CA GLU A 7 -21.84 -27.88 32.51
C GLU A 7 -22.12 -27.12 31.21
N TRP A 8 -23.15 -26.26 31.20
CA TRP A 8 -23.46 -25.40 30.06
C TRP A 8 -22.29 -24.45 29.76
N ARG A 9 -21.75 -23.75 30.77
CA ARG A 9 -20.62 -22.83 30.61
C ARG A 9 -19.38 -23.54 30.07
N THR A 10 -19.05 -24.70 30.64
CA THR A 10 -17.90 -25.52 30.22
C THR A 10 -18.06 -26.02 28.78
N SER A 11 -19.26 -26.50 28.41
CA SER A 11 -19.57 -26.89 27.04
C SER A 11 -19.38 -25.72 26.05
N ARG A 12 -19.82 -24.52 26.42
CA ARG A 12 -19.64 -23.31 25.59
C ARG A 12 -18.17 -22.87 25.52
N ALA A 13 -17.40 -23.03 26.59
CA ALA A 13 -15.96 -22.75 26.59
C ALA A 13 -15.22 -23.69 25.62
N MET A 14 -15.42 -25.00 25.76
CA MET A 14 -14.82 -26.00 24.85
C MET A 14 -15.19 -25.74 23.37
N ARG A 15 -16.41 -25.27 23.09
CA ARG A 15 -16.81 -24.90 21.72
C ARG A 15 -16.05 -23.68 21.20
N ARG A 16 -15.85 -22.64 22.02
CA ARG A 16 -15.08 -21.44 21.63
C ARG A 16 -13.61 -21.77 21.41
N GLU A 17 -13.03 -22.56 22.31
CA GLU A 17 -11.64 -23.05 22.21
C GLU A 17 -11.44 -23.83 20.91
N ARG A 18 -12.31 -24.82 20.62
CA ARG A 18 -12.25 -25.59 19.36
C ARG A 18 -12.42 -24.75 18.10
N GLN A 19 -13.14 -23.63 18.18
CA GLN A 19 -13.32 -22.69 17.07
C GLN A 19 -12.23 -21.62 17.03
N GLY A 20 -11.33 -21.57 18.02
CA GLY A 20 -10.30 -20.55 18.15
C GLY A 20 -10.84 -19.14 18.41
N VAL A 21 -12.08 -18.96 18.88
CA VAL A 21 -12.75 -17.63 18.98
C VAL A 21 -12.73 -17.02 20.40
N GLU A 22 -11.80 -17.44 21.24
CA GLU A 22 -11.60 -16.87 22.58
C GLU A 22 -11.07 -15.43 22.50
N ARG A 23 -11.39 -14.64 23.54
CA ARG A 23 -11.11 -13.21 23.62
C ARG A 23 -10.68 -12.87 25.05
N ASP A 24 -9.62 -12.09 25.18
CA ASP A 24 -9.09 -11.62 26.45
C ASP A 24 -9.06 -10.10 26.52
N ALA A 25 -9.53 -9.55 27.65
CA ALA A 25 -9.49 -8.12 27.96
C ALA A 25 -8.23 -7.80 28.79
N VAL A 26 -7.06 -7.92 28.17
CA VAL A 26 -5.76 -7.66 28.82
C VAL A 26 -5.19 -6.35 28.30
N ALA A 27 -4.64 -5.54 29.21
CA ALA A 27 -3.91 -4.32 28.83
C ALA A 27 -2.71 -4.70 27.96
N ARG A 28 -2.63 -4.09 26.76
CA ARG A 28 -1.53 -4.33 25.83
C ARG A 28 -0.54 -3.17 25.88
N PRO A 29 0.77 -3.44 25.75
CA PRO A 29 1.74 -2.37 25.57
C PRO A 29 1.41 -1.60 24.29
N VAL A 30 1.73 -0.31 24.28
CA VAL A 30 1.68 0.50 23.05
C VAL A 30 2.87 0.08 22.20
N GLU A 31 2.57 -0.50 21.04
CA GLU A 31 3.60 -0.85 20.06
C GLU A 31 4.16 0.41 19.38
N ALA A 32 5.35 0.30 18.82
CA ALA A 32 5.99 1.38 18.05
C ALA A 32 5.05 1.91 16.95
N PHE A 33 4.47 1.00 16.18
CA PHE A 33 3.51 1.30 15.12
C PHE A 33 2.13 0.76 15.49
N ASP A 34 1.34 1.56 16.21
CA ASP A 34 -0.07 1.24 16.48
C ASP A 34 -0.96 1.59 15.29
N LEU A 35 -1.25 0.58 14.47
CA LEU A 35 -2.18 0.59 13.34
C LEU A 35 -3.41 -0.29 13.63
N ALA A 36 -3.65 -0.64 14.90
CA ALA A 36 -4.79 -1.43 15.35
C ALA A 36 -5.87 -0.57 16.03
N SER A 37 -5.44 0.51 16.71
CA SER A 37 -6.32 1.48 17.36
C SER A 37 -7.23 2.20 16.36
N ASN A 38 -8.47 2.52 16.76
CA ASN A 38 -9.37 3.37 15.97
C ASN A 38 -9.16 4.88 16.23
N ASP A 39 -8.12 5.29 16.96
CA ASP A 39 -7.75 6.69 17.12
C ASP A 39 -7.07 7.23 15.85
N TYR A 40 -7.87 7.39 14.79
CA TYR A 40 -7.40 7.75 13.45
C TYR A 40 -6.59 9.05 13.43
N LEU A 41 -6.94 10.01 14.29
CA LEU A 41 -6.35 11.34 14.27
C LEU A 41 -5.37 11.58 15.43
N GLY A 42 -5.15 10.58 16.30
CA GLY A 42 -4.21 10.67 17.42
C GLY A 42 -4.67 11.64 18.51
N LEU A 43 -5.98 11.81 18.69
CA LEU A 43 -6.55 12.84 19.57
C LEU A 43 -6.76 12.36 21.01
N ARG A 44 -6.78 11.04 21.26
CA ARG A 44 -7.05 10.49 22.60
C ARG A 44 -6.11 11.03 23.67
N ASP A 45 -4.83 11.12 23.34
CA ASP A 45 -3.77 11.52 24.26
C ASP A 45 -3.20 12.93 23.95
N HIS A 46 -3.84 13.67 23.03
CA HIS A 46 -3.33 14.95 22.56
C HIS A 46 -3.31 16.01 23.68
N PRO A 47 -2.23 16.79 23.85
CA PRO A 47 -2.08 17.73 24.97
C PRO A 47 -3.23 18.72 25.11
N ARG A 48 -3.76 19.26 24.00
CA ARG A 48 -4.91 20.18 24.01
C ARG A 48 -6.20 19.52 24.51
N VAL A 49 -6.45 18.26 24.13
CA VAL A 49 -7.63 17.50 24.55
C VAL A 49 -7.54 17.17 26.05
N ARG A 50 -6.36 16.76 26.52
CA ARG A 50 -6.10 16.52 27.95
C ARG A 50 -6.22 17.80 28.78
N ALA A 51 -5.71 18.93 28.27
CA ALA A 51 -5.83 20.22 28.94
C ALA A 51 -7.29 20.69 29.05
N ALA A 52 -8.11 20.45 28.02
CA ALA A 52 -9.54 20.77 28.05
C ALA A 52 -10.29 19.94 29.12
N ALA A 53 -9.96 18.64 29.23
CA ALA A 53 -10.48 17.80 30.31
C ALA A 53 -10.05 18.32 31.69
N ALA A 54 -8.75 18.63 31.86
CA ALA A 54 -8.23 19.15 33.14
C ALA A 54 -8.88 20.47 33.53
N SER A 55 -8.98 21.44 32.60
CA SER A 55 -9.61 22.73 32.85
C SER A 55 -11.11 22.61 33.19
N HIS A 56 -11.81 21.62 32.63
CA HIS A 56 -13.19 21.37 33.01
C HIS A 56 -13.31 20.92 34.48
N LEU A 57 -12.33 20.20 35.01
CA LEU A 57 -12.35 19.69 36.38
C LEU A 57 -12.11 20.77 37.44
N ASP A 58 -11.64 21.95 37.05
CA ASP A 58 -11.44 23.07 37.98
C ASP A 58 -12.78 23.56 38.57
N ASP A 59 -13.83 23.63 37.73
CA ASP A 59 -15.15 24.18 38.10
C ASP A 59 -16.34 23.27 37.73
N GLY A 60 -16.09 22.15 37.05
CA GLY A 60 -17.11 21.26 36.48
C GLY A 60 -17.10 19.84 37.05
N PRO A 61 -18.22 19.11 36.94
CA PRO A 61 -18.31 17.75 37.46
C PRO A 61 -17.58 16.74 36.56
N VAL A 62 -17.05 15.68 37.18
CA VAL A 62 -16.49 14.54 36.44
C VAL A 62 -17.57 13.83 35.61
N GLY A 63 -18.67 13.44 36.25
CA GLY A 63 -19.76 12.67 35.64
C GLY A 63 -21.06 13.47 35.55
N ALA A 64 -21.99 13.03 34.69
CA ALA A 64 -23.26 13.74 34.50
C ALA A 64 -24.19 13.66 35.73
N GLY A 65 -24.08 12.60 36.54
CA GLY A 65 -24.82 12.43 37.80
C GLY A 65 -26.25 11.92 37.66
N ALA A 66 -26.85 12.01 36.47
CA ALA A 66 -28.17 11.45 36.14
C ALA A 66 -28.33 11.34 34.61
N SER A 67 -29.51 10.90 34.15
CA SER A 67 -29.87 11.01 32.73
C SER A 67 -30.06 12.45 32.29
N ARG A 68 -29.91 12.69 30.98
CA ARG A 68 -30.04 14.04 30.37
C ARG A 68 -31.40 14.70 30.65
N VAL A 69 -32.46 13.90 30.80
CA VAL A 69 -33.84 14.39 30.98
C VAL A 69 -34.22 14.69 32.44
N VAL A 70 -33.37 14.35 33.42
CA VAL A 70 -33.60 14.65 34.85
C VAL A 70 -32.72 15.81 35.31
N SER A 71 -31.42 15.56 35.50
CA SER A 71 -30.45 16.57 35.96
C SER A 71 -29.07 16.40 35.31
N GLY A 72 -28.91 15.45 34.39
CA GLY A 72 -27.64 15.12 33.76
C GLY A 72 -27.28 15.98 32.55
N THR A 73 -28.03 17.03 32.25
CA THR A 73 -27.69 17.97 31.17
C THR A 73 -26.84 19.10 31.71
N HIS A 74 -25.63 19.24 31.16
CA HIS A 74 -24.65 20.27 31.50
C HIS A 74 -24.39 21.18 30.28
N PRO A 75 -24.01 22.45 30.46
CA PRO A 75 -23.76 23.39 29.35
C PRO A 75 -22.76 22.89 28.31
N VAL A 76 -21.81 22.04 28.72
CA VAL A 76 -20.82 21.44 27.81
C VAL A 76 -21.45 20.47 26.80
N HIS A 77 -22.57 19.81 27.13
CA HIS A 77 -23.29 18.97 26.17
C HIS A 77 -23.85 19.80 25.02
N ASP A 78 -24.42 20.96 25.32
CA ASP A 78 -24.95 21.85 24.28
C ASP A 78 -23.82 22.44 23.42
N ARG A 79 -22.65 22.72 24.01
CA ARG A 79 -21.45 23.13 23.23
C ARG A 79 -21.01 22.02 22.28
N LEU A 80 -20.95 20.78 22.76
CA LEU A 80 -20.58 19.64 21.94
C LEU A 80 -21.59 19.37 20.82
N GLU A 81 -22.89 19.41 21.13
CA GLU A 81 -23.96 19.26 20.15
C GLU A 81 -23.86 20.32 19.05
N ARG A 82 -23.59 21.59 19.40
CA ARG A 82 -23.36 22.67 18.41
C ARG A 82 -22.09 22.46 17.58
N ALA A 83 -20.98 22.11 18.22
CA ALA A 83 -19.73 21.87 17.50
C ALA A 83 -19.90 20.73 16.48
N LEU A 84 -20.65 19.68 16.82
CA LEU A 84 -20.94 18.56 15.93
C LEU A 84 -21.90 18.96 14.79
N THR A 85 -22.90 19.81 15.03
CA THR A 85 -23.74 20.34 13.93
C THR A 85 -22.92 21.20 12.97
N ASP A 86 -22.03 22.06 13.48
CA ASP A 86 -21.16 22.90 12.64
C ASP A 86 -20.18 22.06 11.80
N LEU A 87 -19.61 21.01 12.41
CA LEU A 87 -18.70 20.09 11.73
C LEU A 87 -19.41 19.28 10.62
N THR A 88 -20.64 18.84 10.85
CA THR A 88 -21.36 17.90 9.97
C THR A 88 -22.41 18.54 9.08
N GLY A 89 -22.73 19.81 9.27
CA GLY A 89 -23.82 20.49 8.57
C GLY A 89 -25.22 20.01 8.96
N ALA A 90 -25.35 19.16 9.99
CA ALA A 90 -26.65 18.71 10.48
C ALA A 90 -27.41 19.86 11.16
N GLY A 91 -28.74 19.84 11.07
CA GLY A 91 -29.59 20.85 11.70
C GLY A 91 -29.73 20.70 13.22
N ALA A 92 -29.50 19.50 13.76
CA ALA A 92 -29.52 19.23 15.18
C ALA A 92 -28.70 17.99 15.55
N ALA A 93 -28.18 17.98 16.78
CA ALA A 93 -27.42 16.88 17.35
C ALA A 93 -27.96 16.47 18.74
N LEU A 94 -27.76 15.21 19.10
CA LEU A 94 -28.07 14.65 20.40
C LEU A 94 -26.95 13.71 20.83
N VAL A 95 -26.22 14.08 21.89
CA VAL A 95 -25.08 13.27 22.36
C VAL A 95 -25.51 12.19 23.35
N CYS A 96 -25.02 10.97 23.12
CA CYS A 96 -25.20 9.76 23.92
C CYS A 96 -23.89 9.32 24.59
N SER A 97 -23.95 8.41 25.56
CA SER A 97 -22.77 7.89 26.27
C SER A 97 -21.83 7.00 25.42
N SER A 98 -22.31 6.47 24.30
CA SER A 98 -21.54 5.70 23.31
C SER A 98 -22.20 5.70 21.93
N GLY A 99 -21.43 5.42 20.87
CA GLY A 99 -21.99 5.20 19.52
C GLY A 99 -22.91 3.97 19.44
N TYR A 100 -22.60 2.91 20.20
CA TYR A 100 -23.46 1.74 20.33
C TYR A 100 -24.86 2.13 20.83
N LEU A 101 -24.91 2.96 21.88
CA LEU A 101 -26.18 3.42 22.44
C LEU A 101 -26.90 4.42 21.53
N ALA A 102 -26.17 5.26 20.77
CA ALA A 102 -26.77 6.14 19.77
C ALA A 102 -27.55 5.35 18.72
N ASN A 103 -26.96 4.26 18.20
CA ASN A 103 -27.63 3.34 17.27
C ASN A 103 -28.90 2.72 17.86
N MET A 104 -28.80 2.13 19.06
CA MET A 104 -29.96 1.52 19.72
C MET A 104 -31.07 2.55 20.01
N THR A 105 -30.68 3.75 20.44
CA THR A 105 -31.62 4.83 20.78
C THR A 105 -32.41 5.28 19.56
N LEU A 106 -31.72 5.51 18.44
CA LEU A 106 -32.37 5.95 17.20
C LEU A 106 -33.30 4.86 16.65
N ILE A 107 -32.82 3.62 16.51
CA ILE A 107 -33.63 2.51 16.00
C ILE A 107 -34.86 2.29 16.89
N GLY A 108 -34.70 2.36 18.21
CA GLY A 108 -35.83 2.28 19.14
C GLY A 108 -36.83 3.42 19.00
N ALA A 109 -36.37 4.65 18.71
CA ALA A 109 -37.23 5.82 18.52
C ALA A 109 -37.98 5.82 17.17
N LEU A 110 -37.40 5.20 16.14
CA LEU A 110 -38.02 5.04 14.81
C LEU A 110 -38.91 3.80 14.69
N GLY A 111 -38.71 2.82 15.58
CA GLY A 111 -39.45 1.56 15.61
C GLY A 111 -40.91 1.69 16.08
N GLY A 112 -41.51 0.53 16.39
CA GLY A 112 -42.88 0.41 16.89
C GLY A 112 -43.82 -0.38 15.96
N PRO A 113 -45.11 -0.46 16.30
CA PRO A 113 -46.09 -1.16 15.49
C PRO A 113 -46.10 -0.66 14.05
N ASN A 114 -46.18 -1.59 13.09
CA ASN A 114 -46.16 -1.30 11.66
C ASN A 114 -44.87 -0.63 11.12
N SER A 115 -43.74 -0.81 11.81
CA SER A 115 -42.42 -0.41 11.31
C SER A 115 -41.58 -1.61 10.87
N ARG A 116 -40.62 -1.35 9.98
CA ARG A 116 -39.65 -2.31 9.45
C ARG A 116 -38.29 -1.64 9.35
N VAL A 117 -37.22 -2.41 9.59
CA VAL A 117 -35.84 -2.00 9.31
C VAL A 117 -35.21 -2.91 8.28
N LEU A 118 -34.58 -2.32 7.27
CA LEU A 118 -33.80 -2.99 6.25
C LEU A 118 -32.32 -2.71 6.52
N LEU A 119 -31.56 -3.76 6.81
CA LEU A 119 -30.15 -3.64 7.19
C LEU A 119 -29.26 -4.17 6.07
N ASP A 120 -28.22 -3.42 5.71
CA ASP A 120 -27.12 -4.00 4.94
C ASP A 120 -26.49 -5.16 5.74
N GLU A 121 -26.12 -6.26 5.08
CA GLU A 121 -25.56 -7.45 5.72
C GLU A 121 -24.32 -7.16 6.60
N HIS A 122 -23.56 -6.10 6.28
CA HIS A 122 -22.32 -5.76 6.96
C HIS A 122 -22.45 -4.68 8.05
N VAL A 123 -23.67 -4.24 8.39
CA VAL A 123 -23.83 -3.23 9.46
C VAL A 123 -23.36 -3.72 10.84
N HIS A 124 -22.91 -2.78 11.65
CA HIS A 124 -22.37 -3.03 12.98
C HIS A 124 -23.37 -3.75 13.90
N ALA A 125 -22.84 -4.60 14.80
CA ALA A 125 -23.63 -5.39 15.75
C ALA A 125 -24.63 -4.56 16.58
N SER A 126 -24.30 -3.30 16.93
CA SER A 126 -25.22 -2.41 17.65
C SER A 126 -26.54 -2.13 16.93
N ILE A 127 -26.52 -2.16 15.59
CA ILE A 127 -27.69 -1.92 14.75
C ILE A 127 -28.60 -3.15 14.80
N HIS A 128 -28.03 -4.35 14.64
CA HIS A 128 -28.76 -5.60 14.84
C HIS A 128 -29.35 -5.71 16.25
N ASP A 129 -28.58 -5.36 17.27
CA ASP A 129 -29.04 -5.39 18.66
C ASP A 129 -30.13 -4.35 18.92
N GLY A 130 -30.01 -3.15 18.34
CA GLY A 130 -31.04 -2.11 18.39
C GLY A 130 -32.35 -2.57 17.75
N ALA A 131 -32.30 -3.17 16.56
CA ALA A 131 -33.47 -3.69 15.86
C ALA A 131 -34.19 -4.79 16.66
N ARG A 132 -33.42 -5.73 17.24
CA ARG A 132 -33.97 -6.78 18.12
C ARG A 132 -34.59 -6.20 19.39
N ALA A 133 -33.93 -5.24 20.02
CA ALA A 133 -34.42 -4.60 21.25
C ALA A 133 -35.66 -3.73 21.01
N ALA A 134 -35.81 -3.16 19.82
CA ALA A 134 -36.97 -2.36 19.43
C ALA A 134 -38.22 -3.21 19.09
N HIS A 135 -38.10 -4.53 19.03
CA HIS A 135 -39.14 -5.44 18.51
C HIS A 135 -39.65 -5.05 17.11
N THR A 136 -38.78 -4.46 16.30
CA THR A 136 -39.09 -4.04 14.92
C THR A 136 -38.84 -5.21 13.97
N LEU A 137 -39.68 -5.36 12.93
CA LEU A 137 -39.43 -6.33 11.87
C LEU A 137 -38.09 -6.01 11.19
N MET A 138 -37.13 -6.92 11.29
CA MET A 138 -35.77 -6.75 10.76
C MET A 138 -35.56 -7.71 9.60
N GLU A 139 -35.17 -7.17 8.45
CA GLU A 139 -34.74 -7.92 7.27
C GLU A 139 -33.38 -7.40 6.80
N THR A 140 -32.58 -8.28 6.20
CA THR A 140 -31.25 -7.96 5.68
C THR A 140 -31.24 -8.06 4.17
N PHE A 141 -30.52 -7.18 3.48
CA PHE A 141 -30.18 -7.33 2.07
C PHE A 141 -28.68 -7.57 1.91
N ALA A 142 -28.28 -8.19 0.80
CA ALA A 142 -26.88 -8.47 0.53
C ALA A 142 -26.07 -7.17 0.49
N HIS A 143 -24.85 -7.23 0.99
CA HIS A 143 -24.01 -6.04 1.16
C HIS A 143 -23.86 -5.22 -0.13
N ASN A 144 -24.21 -3.93 -0.06
CA ASN A 144 -24.24 -2.97 -1.18
C ASN A 144 -25.06 -3.42 -2.42
N ASP A 145 -25.99 -4.36 -2.27
CA ASP A 145 -26.88 -4.83 -3.35
C ASP A 145 -28.14 -3.94 -3.43
N LEU A 146 -28.08 -2.96 -4.32
CA LEU A 146 -29.15 -1.97 -4.51
C LEU A 146 -30.39 -2.56 -5.20
N ASP A 147 -30.23 -3.59 -6.02
CA ASP A 147 -31.35 -4.26 -6.69
C ASP A 147 -32.14 -5.07 -5.65
N ALA A 148 -31.46 -5.77 -4.75
CA ALA A 148 -32.09 -6.45 -3.61
C ALA A 148 -32.80 -5.46 -2.67
N LEU A 149 -32.18 -4.31 -2.39
CA LEU A 149 -32.79 -3.26 -1.59
C LEU A 149 -34.07 -2.72 -2.23
N GLU A 150 -34.05 -2.39 -3.53
CA GLU A 150 -35.22 -1.88 -4.26
C GLU A 150 -36.37 -2.90 -4.27
N MET A 151 -36.07 -4.18 -4.51
CA MET A 151 -37.07 -5.24 -4.42
C MET A 151 -37.74 -5.27 -3.05
N LEU A 152 -36.98 -5.23 -1.95
CA LEU A 152 -37.53 -5.24 -0.59
C LEU A 152 -38.34 -3.97 -0.29
N LEU A 153 -37.94 -2.81 -0.79
CA LEU A 153 -38.68 -1.56 -0.63
C LEU A 153 -40.02 -1.57 -1.36
N SER A 154 -40.09 -2.21 -2.53
CA SER A 154 -41.31 -2.28 -3.36
C SER A 154 -42.43 -3.15 -2.76
N THR A 155 -42.11 -4.07 -1.85
CA THR A 155 -43.04 -5.12 -1.38
C THR A 155 -43.67 -4.86 -0.01
N SER A 156 -43.54 -3.67 0.56
CA SER A 156 -43.95 -3.39 1.95
C SER A 156 -44.82 -2.15 2.08
N ASP A 157 -45.88 -2.25 2.87
CA ASP A 157 -46.77 -1.14 3.29
C ASP A 157 -46.40 -0.56 4.67
N ARG A 158 -45.31 -1.07 5.28
CA ARG A 158 -44.81 -0.66 6.60
C ARG A 158 -43.94 0.59 6.49
N ARG A 159 -43.93 1.40 7.56
CA ARG A 159 -42.94 2.49 7.70
C ARG A 159 -41.54 1.88 7.76
N THR A 160 -40.75 2.12 6.73
CA THR A 160 -39.46 1.44 6.53
C THR A 160 -38.30 2.39 6.83
N THR A 161 -37.29 1.89 7.53
CA THR A 161 -35.99 2.55 7.68
C THR A 161 -34.89 1.68 7.10
N VAL A 162 -34.15 2.20 6.13
CA VAL A 162 -32.95 1.57 5.58
C VAL A 162 -31.77 1.99 6.44
N VAL A 163 -30.92 1.04 6.82
CA VAL A 163 -29.76 1.28 7.68
C VAL A 163 -28.49 0.75 7.00
N VAL A 164 -27.51 1.64 6.84
CA VAL A 164 -26.19 1.34 6.23
C VAL A 164 -25.08 2.00 7.04
N GLU A 165 -23.83 1.56 6.87
CA GLU A 165 -22.66 2.34 7.29
C GLU A 165 -22.18 3.19 6.12
N SER A 166 -21.71 4.41 6.39
CA SER A 166 -21.05 5.21 5.34
C SER A 166 -19.72 4.58 4.89
N ILE A 167 -18.99 4.00 5.84
CA ILE A 167 -17.74 3.24 5.66
C ILE A 167 -17.80 2.04 6.58
N TYR A 168 -17.73 0.83 6.02
CA TYR A 168 -17.88 -0.41 6.77
C TYR A 168 -16.58 -0.80 7.49
N SER A 169 -16.69 -1.11 8.79
CA SER A 169 -15.54 -1.29 9.69
C SER A 169 -14.57 -2.43 9.37
N ALA A 170 -15.00 -3.42 8.59
CA ALA A 170 -14.24 -4.65 8.32
C ALA A 170 -13.37 -4.54 7.07
N LEU A 171 -13.91 -4.08 5.94
CA LEU A 171 -13.17 -3.94 4.69
C LEU A 171 -12.69 -2.51 4.45
N GLY A 172 -13.36 -1.51 5.05
CA GLY A 172 -13.10 -0.09 4.78
C GLY A 172 -13.75 0.43 3.49
N ASP A 173 -14.59 -0.37 2.85
CA ASP A 173 -15.40 0.02 1.69
C ASP A 173 -16.54 0.97 2.11
N ALA A 174 -17.15 1.66 1.15
CA ALA A 174 -18.16 2.69 1.40
C ALA A 174 -19.48 2.36 0.70
N ALA A 175 -20.59 2.70 1.35
CA ALA A 175 -21.92 2.58 0.75
C ALA A 175 -22.13 3.66 -0.34
N PRO A 176 -22.83 3.35 -1.45
CA PRO A 176 -23.22 4.33 -2.47
C PRO A 176 -24.38 5.22 -1.98
N LEU A 177 -24.11 6.08 -0.98
CA LEU A 177 -25.12 6.80 -0.20
C LEU A 177 -26.12 7.60 -1.04
N ALA A 178 -25.65 8.29 -2.11
CA ALA A 178 -26.53 9.07 -2.97
C ALA A 178 -27.60 8.19 -3.66
N ARG A 179 -27.21 7.02 -4.16
CA ARG A 179 -28.12 6.08 -4.84
C ARG A 179 -29.08 5.42 -3.84
N ILE A 180 -28.61 5.11 -2.64
CA ILE A 180 -29.47 4.58 -1.57
C ILE A 180 -30.49 5.63 -1.13
N ALA A 181 -30.09 6.89 -0.98
CA ALA A 181 -30.99 7.98 -0.61
C ALA A 181 -32.05 8.25 -1.69
N GLU A 182 -31.71 8.15 -2.97
CA GLU A 182 -32.67 8.21 -4.08
C GLU A 182 -33.71 7.09 -4.01
N LEU A 183 -33.29 5.85 -3.77
CA LEU A 183 -34.20 4.72 -3.58
C LEU A 183 -35.12 4.93 -2.36
N CYS A 184 -34.55 5.37 -1.23
CA CYS A 184 -35.33 5.68 -0.04
C CYS A 184 -36.39 6.75 -0.33
N ARG A 185 -36.03 7.81 -1.05
CA ARG A 185 -36.94 8.88 -1.46
C ARG A 185 -38.05 8.38 -2.40
N ALA A 186 -37.72 7.50 -3.35
CA ALA A 186 -38.70 6.94 -4.28
C ALA A 186 -39.76 6.06 -3.59
N HIS A 187 -39.42 5.47 -2.45
CA HIS A 187 -40.27 4.54 -1.70
C HIS A 187 -40.76 5.08 -0.34
N ASP A 188 -40.62 6.38 -0.07
CA ASP A 188 -40.98 7.02 1.22
C ASP A 188 -40.37 6.33 2.45
N ALA A 189 -39.13 5.85 2.32
CA ALA A 189 -38.39 5.20 3.40
C ALA A 189 -37.40 6.16 4.06
N ALA A 190 -37.26 6.10 5.39
CA ALA A 190 -36.23 6.83 6.10
C ALA A 190 -34.86 6.18 5.88
N LEU A 191 -33.79 6.97 5.92
CA LEU A 191 -32.41 6.49 5.80
C LEU A 191 -31.62 6.79 7.08
N MET A 192 -31.06 5.77 7.69
CA MET A 192 -30.12 5.88 8.82
C MET A 192 -28.72 5.48 8.35
N ILE A 193 -27.74 6.36 8.58
CA ILE A 193 -26.35 6.17 8.16
C ILE A 193 -25.46 6.19 9.40
N ASP A 194 -24.75 5.11 9.67
CA ASP A 194 -23.71 5.08 10.71
C ASP A 194 -22.39 5.62 10.12
N GLU A 195 -21.97 6.79 10.61
CA GLU A 195 -20.73 7.49 10.25
C GLU A 195 -19.60 7.29 11.26
N ALA A 196 -19.63 6.22 12.06
CA ALA A 196 -18.59 5.97 13.05
C ALA A 196 -17.18 5.85 12.45
N HIS A 197 -17.05 5.41 11.19
CA HIS A 197 -15.77 5.27 10.48
C HIS A 197 -15.47 6.38 9.47
N SER A 198 -16.36 7.35 9.29
CA SER A 198 -16.17 8.49 8.40
C SER A 198 -16.09 9.84 9.12
N LEU A 199 -16.74 9.99 10.28
CA LEU A 199 -16.78 11.25 11.02
C LEU A 199 -15.36 11.80 11.23
N ALA A 200 -15.17 13.06 10.85
CA ALA A 200 -13.92 13.84 10.90
C ALA A 200 -12.74 13.34 10.04
N VAL A 201 -12.81 12.16 9.41
CA VAL A 201 -11.68 11.59 8.65
C VAL A 201 -11.86 11.66 7.13
N VAL A 202 -13.09 11.81 6.65
CA VAL A 202 -13.40 11.97 5.22
C VAL A 202 -13.40 13.45 4.80
N PRO A 203 -13.32 13.75 3.49
CA PRO A 203 -13.56 15.11 2.99
C PRO A 203 -14.89 15.68 3.49
N GLY A 204 -14.91 16.94 3.92
CA GLY A 204 -16.11 17.56 4.50
C GLY A 204 -16.51 17.02 5.88
N HIS A 205 -15.67 16.21 6.53
CA HIS A 205 -15.85 15.63 7.88
C HIS A 205 -17.03 14.67 8.06
N SER A 206 -17.90 14.52 7.06
CA SER A 206 -19.02 13.59 7.05
C SER A 206 -19.35 13.24 5.60
N MET A 207 -19.60 11.96 5.33
CA MET A 207 -20.01 11.49 3.99
C MET A 207 -21.38 12.05 3.61
N VAL A 208 -22.31 12.15 4.57
CA VAL A 208 -23.63 12.78 4.38
C VAL A 208 -23.50 14.26 4.01
N ARG A 209 -22.58 14.99 4.66
CA ARG A 209 -22.28 16.38 4.27
C ARG A 209 -21.65 16.44 2.88
N ALA A 210 -20.67 15.59 2.59
CA ALA A 210 -19.97 15.58 1.30
C ALA A 210 -20.88 15.22 0.12
N THR A 211 -21.97 14.51 0.37
CA THR A 211 -22.98 14.10 -0.63
C THR A 211 -24.26 14.94 -0.59
N ASP A 212 -24.27 16.03 0.20
CA ASP A 212 -25.39 16.98 0.34
C ASP A 212 -26.75 16.34 0.69
N LEU A 213 -26.74 15.21 1.41
CA LEU A 213 -27.97 14.47 1.70
C LEU A 213 -28.87 15.17 2.72
N TRP A 214 -28.33 16.12 3.49
CA TRP A 214 -29.15 16.97 4.36
C TRP A 214 -30.12 17.86 3.56
N GLY A 215 -29.77 18.22 2.32
CA GLY A 215 -30.56 19.08 1.44
C GLY A 215 -31.47 18.34 0.44
N LEU A 216 -31.42 17.00 0.40
CA LEU A 216 -32.11 16.18 -0.62
C LEU A 216 -33.64 16.37 -0.65
N GLY A 217 -34.24 16.70 0.50
CA GLY A 217 -35.69 16.77 0.68
C GLY A 217 -36.37 15.39 0.64
N GLY A 218 -37.61 15.32 1.14
CA GLY A 218 -38.38 14.06 1.22
C GLY A 218 -38.22 13.35 2.57
N PRO A 219 -38.16 12.01 2.61
CA PRO A 219 -38.05 11.24 3.84
C PRO A 219 -36.82 11.62 4.68
N PRO A 220 -36.88 11.45 6.00
CA PRO A 220 -35.80 11.89 6.89
C PRO A 220 -34.52 11.06 6.72
N VAL A 221 -33.39 11.76 6.70
CA VAL A 221 -32.04 11.19 6.84
C VAL A 221 -31.58 11.39 8.28
N PHE A 222 -31.06 10.33 8.88
CA PHE A 222 -30.46 10.33 10.21
C PHE A 222 -29.02 9.86 10.12
N VAL A 223 -28.15 10.46 10.92
CA VAL A 223 -26.78 9.97 11.10
C VAL A 223 -26.55 9.58 12.54
N THR A 224 -25.92 8.44 12.75
CA THR A 224 -25.30 8.09 14.03
C THR A 224 -23.80 8.06 13.88
N ALA A 225 -23.06 8.40 14.93
CA ALA A 225 -21.61 8.27 14.93
C ALA A 225 -21.07 8.07 16.34
N THR A 226 -19.78 7.74 16.43
CA THR A 226 -19.05 7.63 17.70
C THR A 226 -18.07 8.77 17.89
N LEU A 227 -17.88 9.19 19.15
CA LEU A 227 -16.83 10.13 19.53
C LEU A 227 -15.53 9.40 19.92
N SER A 228 -15.54 8.07 19.94
CA SER A 228 -14.45 7.24 20.47
C SER A 228 -13.41 6.75 19.46
N LYS A 229 -13.48 7.25 18.23
CA LYS A 229 -12.56 6.88 17.15
C LYS A 229 -11.75 8.11 16.73
N ALA A 230 -12.11 8.75 15.61
CA ALA A 230 -11.43 9.94 15.10
C ALA A 230 -11.27 11.06 16.14
N LEU A 231 -12.28 11.27 17.00
CA LEU A 231 -12.29 12.32 18.01
C LEU A 231 -11.61 11.92 19.33
N GLY A 232 -11.13 10.69 19.47
CA GLY A 232 -10.32 10.23 20.61
C GLY A 232 -11.00 10.24 21.99
N ALA A 233 -12.30 10.55 22.07
CA ALA A 233 -13.03 10.70 23.33
C ALA A 233 -13.85 9.44 23.69
N GLN A 234 -14.89 9.57 24.49
CA GLN A 234 -15.96 8.58 24.63
C GLN A 234 -17.29 9.27 24.32
N GLY A 235 -18.26 8.52 23.78
CA GLY A 235 -19.59 9.05 23.46
C GLY A 235 -20.09 8.59 22.10
N GLY A 236 -21.33 8.95 21.82
CA GLY A 236 -21.93 8.85 20.49
C GLY A 236 -22.80 10.05 20.19
N VAL A 237 -23.22 10.20 18.96
CA VAL A 237 -24.12 11.28 18.55
C VAL A 237 -25.17 10.76 17.59
N ILE A 238 -26.38 11.29 17.73
CA ILE A 238 -27.45 11.19 16.73
C ILE A 238 -27.60 12.57 16.11
N LEU A 239 -27.50 12.65 14.79
CA LEU A 239 -27.63 13.86 13.99
C LEU A 239 -28.88 13.77 13.13
N THR A 240 -29.59 14.89 13.03
CA THR A 240 -30.80 15.04 12.24
C THR A 240 -30.64 16.28 11.35
N GLY A 241 -31.01 16.18 10.08
CA GLY A 241 -30.97 17.30 9.13
C GLY A 241 -32.33 17.61 8.51
N GLY A 242 -32.31 18.52 7.53
CA GLY A 242 -33.51 19.07 6.89
C GLY A 242 -34.33 20.00 7.80
N ASP A 243 -35.43 20.51 7.26
CA ASP A 243 -36.31 21.49 7.93
C ASP A 243 -36.91 20.96 9.25
N ASP A 244 -37.06 19.65 9.37
CA ASP A 244 -37.65 18.99 10.54
C ASP A 244 -36.62 18.51 11.58
N ALA A 245 -35.33 18.85 11.43
CA ALA A 245 -34.26 18.40 12.32
C ALA A 245 -34.59 18.60 13.82
N ALA A 246 -35.06 19.80 14.19
CA ALA A 246 -35.42 20.09 15.58
C ALA A 246 -36.61 19.25 16.09
N LYS A 247 -37.58 18.94 15.21
CA LYS A 247 -38.73 18.09 15.56
C LYS A 247 -38.30 16.65 15.76
N TRP A 248 -37.40 16.14 14.91
CA TRP A 248 -36.82 14.81 15.07
C TRP A 248 -35.98 14.69 16.34
N ARG A 249 -35.11 15.67 16.63
CA ARG A 249 -34.38 15.73 17.91
C ARG A 249 -35.35 15.68 19.10
N ARG A 250 -36.43 16.46 19.06
CA ARG A 250 -37.44 16.46 20.11
C ARG A 250 -38.12 15.10 20.23
N HIS A 251 -38.49 14.46 19.13
CA HIS A 251 -39.08 13.10 19.14
C HIS A 251 -38.15 12.09 19.82
N ILE A 252 -36.87 12.06 19.42
CA ILE A 252 -35.87 11.13 19.95
C ILE A 252 -35.66 11.35 21.46
N ILE A 253 -35.63 12.59 21.94
CA ILE A 253 -35.52 12.90 23.38
C ILE A 253 -36.68 12.29 24.19
N ASN A 254 -37.90 12.26 23.62
CA ASN A 254 -39.10 11.82 24.34
C ASN A 254 -39.43 10.32 24.16
N THR A 255 -38.85 9.66 23.17
CA THR A 255 -39.15 8.25 22.85
C THR A 255 -37.93 7.33 22.91
N GLY A 256 -36.73 7.87 22.71
CA GLY A 256 -35.48 7.14 22.71
C GLY A 256 -35.09 6.66 24.10
N ARG A 257 -35.41 5.40 24.40
CA ARG A 257 -35.17 4.78 25.72
C ARG A 257 -33.71 4.88 26.17
N GLY A 258 -32.75 4.67 25.26
CA GLY A 258 -31.33 4.78 25.56
C GLY A 258 -30.89 6.20 25.92
N PHE A 259 -31.64 7.23 25.53
CA PHE A 259 -31.38 8.61 25.97
C PHE A 259 -32.06 8.95 27.30
N ILE A 260 -33.28 8.42 27.51
CA ILE A 260 -34.10 8.70 28.71
C ILE A 260 -33.55 7.98 29.96
N PHE A 261 -33.12 6.72 29.79
CA PHE A 261 -32.80 5.81 30.90
C PHE A 261 -31.30 5.56 31.11
N ASP A 262 -30.43 6.21 30.32
CA ASP A 262 -28.98 6.16 30.54
C ASP A 262 -28.47 7.44 31.20
N THR A 263 -27.37 7.33 31.95
CA THR A 263 -26.67 8.51 32.47
C THR A 263 -26.07 9.30 31.31
N GLY A 264 -26.15 10.64 31.36
CA GLY A 264 -25.56 11.48 30.32
C GLY A 264 -24.05 11.22 30.15
N LEU A 265 -23.51 11.53 28.96
CA LEU A 265 -22.06 11.51 28.73
C LEU A 265 -21.35 12.31 29.84
N ALA A 266 -20.21 11.82 30.32
CA ALA A 266 -19.45 12.52 31.35
C ALA A 266 -19.05 13.94 30.87
N PRO A 267 -19.39 15.02 31.59
CA PRO A 267 -19.10 16.41 31.18
C PRO A 267 -17.61 16.67 30.91
N VAL A 268 -16.71 16.04 31.68
CA VAL A 268 -15.26 16.09 31.43
C VAL A 268 -14.87 15.50 30.07
N VAL A 269 -15.53 14.42 29.66
CA VAL A 269 -15.30 13.79 28.35
C VAL A 269 -15.93 14.63 27.24
N ALA A 270 -17.11 15.22 27.49
CA ALA A 270 -17.74 16.13 26.54
C ALA A 270 -16.87 17.37 26.30
N ALA A 271 -16.21 17.91 27.34
CA ALA A 271 -15.25 19.01 27.20
C ALA A 271 -14.06 18.64 26.32
N ALA A 272 -13.48 17.46 26.55
CA ALA A 272 -12.41 16.91 25.71
C ALA A 272 -12.86 16.76 24.24
N ALA A 273 -14.07 16.24 24.02
CA ALA A 273 -14.65 16.04 22.69
C ALA A 273 -14.90 17.36 21.95
N VAL A 274 -15.31 18.44 22.64
CA VAL A 274 -15.45 19.77 22.02
C VAL A 274 -14.12 20.22 21.41
N THR A 275 -13.04 20.15 22.19
CA THR A 275 -11.71 20.53 21.70
C THR A 275 -11.22 19.61 20.59
N ALA A 276 -11.54 18.32 20.63
CA ALA A 276 -11.24 17.41 19.52
C ALA A 276 -11.98 17.81 18.23
N VAL A 277 -13.25 18.20 18.32
CA VAL A 277 -14.03 18.70 17.16
C VAL A 277 -13.41 19.99 16.61
N GLU A 278 -13.06 20.95 17.46
CA GLU A 278 -12.41 22.20 17.03
C GLU A 278 -11.08 21.95 16.30
N MET A 279 -10.32 20.94 16.73
CA MET A 279 -9.03 20.60 16.13
C MET A 279 -9.13 19.94 14.75
N VAL A 280 -10.25 19.30 14.42
CA VAL A 280 -10.42 18.62 13.13
C VAL A 280 -11.05 19.49 12.05
N CYS A 281 -11.56 20.67 12.41
CA CYS A 281 -12.30 21.57 11.53
C CYS A 281 -11.51 22.05 10.29
N ASP A 282 -10.18 22.18 10.38
CA ASP A 282 -9.35 22.61 9.24
C ASP A 282 -9.07 21.49 8.23
N GLY A 283 -9.38 20.24 8.58
CA GLY A 283 -9.18 19.06 7.74
C GLY A 283 -7.73 18.59 7.58
N ALA A 284 -6.74 19.24 8.20
CA ALA A 284 -5.32 18.90 8.05
C ALA A 284 -5.01 17.49 8.59
N LEU A 285 -5.56 17.14 9.75
CA LEU A 285 -5.42 15.79 10.32
C LEU A 285 -6.07 14.71 9.44
N ALA A 286 -7.22 15.03 8.86
CA ALA A 286 -7.92 14.13 7.95
C ALA A 286 -7.13 13.93 6.64
N ALA A 287 -6.52 14.99 6.09
CA ALA A 287 -5.65 14.90 4.92
C ALA A 287 -4.43 14.01 5.19
N ARG A 288 -3.73 14.22 6.31
CA ARG A 288 -2.60 13.38 6.72
C ARG A 288 -3.00 11.91 6.93
N CYS A 289 -4.16 11.65 7.53
CA CYS A 289 -4.69 10.30 7.70
C CYS A 289 -4.94 9.63 6.33
N ARG A 290 -5.51 10.35 5.36
CA ARG A 290 -5.73 9.87 3.99
C ARG A 290 -4.42 9.63 3.24
N GLU A 291 -3.44 10.50 3.37
CA GLU A 291 -2.09 10.29 2.81
C GLU A 291 -1.48 9.00 3.33
N ASN A 292 -1.50 8.80 4.66
CA ASN A 292 -0.99 7.58 5.27
C ASN A 292 -1.78 6.33 4.82
N GLN A 293 -3.10 6.45 4.67
CA GLN A 293 -3.95 5.37 4.14
C GLN A 293 -3.57 5.00 2.70
N ALA A 294 -3.37 6.00 1.84
CA ALA A 294 -2.98 5.80 0.45
C ALA A 294 -1.62 5.12 0.36
N MET A 295 -0.66 5.52 1.20
CA MET A 295 0.65 4.88 1.27
C MET A 295 0.58 3.42 1.69
N ILE A 296 -0.20 3.10 2.73
CA ILE A 296 -0.42 1.72 3.19
C ILE A 296 -1.04 0.90 2.05
N SER A 297 -2.09 1.42 1.43
CA SER A 297 -2.79 0.76 0.33
C SER A 297 -1.87 0.54 -0.87
N ALA A 298 -1.02 1.51 -1.21
CA ALA A 298 -0.06 1.40 -2.31
C ALA A 298 1.02 0.36 -2.00
N ALA A 299 1.64 0.39 -0.81
CA ALA A 299 2.66 -0.58 -0.41
C ALA A 299 2.15 -2.03 -0.47
N LEU A 300 0.91 -2.25 0.00
CA LEU A 300 0.26 -3.56 -0.07
C LEU A 300 -0.05 -3.97 -1.50
N ARG A 301 -0.68 -3.09 -2.29
CA ARG A 301 -1.01 -3.38 -3.70
C ARG A 301 0.23 -3.55 -4.57
N ARG A 302 1.39 -2.96 -4.23
CA ARG A 302 2.65 -3.20 -4.95
C ARG A 302 3.10 -4.66 -4.89
N ARG A 303 2.63 -5.46 -3.92
CA ARG A 303 2.91 -6.90 -3.86
C ARG A 303 1.96 -7.66 -4.80
N PRO A 304 2.45 -8.35 -5.84
CA PRO A 304 1.60 -9.12 -6.75
C PRO A 304 0.72 -10.13 -6.02
N GLU A 305 1.25 -10.74 -4.96
CA GLU A 305 0.57 -11.76 -4.14
C GLU A 305 -0.59 -11.20 -3.31
N LEU A 306 -0.65 -9.88 -3.12
CA LEU A 306 -1.68 -9.21 -2.31
C LEU A 306 -2.67 -8.41 -3.15
N PHE A 307 -2.41 -8.19 -4.45
CA PHE A 307 -3.16 -7.24 -5.26
C PHE A 307 -4.69 -7.48 -5.23
N ASP A 308 -5.13 -8.73 -5.38
CA ASP A 308 -6.54 -9.14 -5.36
C ASP A 308 -7.09 -9.39 -3.94
N HIS A 309 -6.32 -9.04 -2.90
CA HIS A 309 -6.64 -9.29 -1.50
C HIS A 309 -6.70 -8.01 -0.66
N VAL A 310 -6.47 -6.84 -1.27
CA VAL A 310 -6.46 -5.54 -0.59
C VAL A 310 -7.74 -4.76 -0.88
N GLU A 311 -8.53 -4.56 0.17
CA GLU A 311 -9.73 -3.73 0.18
C GLU A 311 -9.41 -2.37 0.81
N SER A 312 -9.87 -1.29 0.19
CA SER A 312 -9.76 0.05 0.75
C SER A 312 -10.81 0.99 0.16
N GLY A 313 -11.23 1.99 0.95
CA GLY A 313 -12.18 3.02 0.56
C GLY A 313 -11.74 4.42 1.01
N PRO A 314 -12.66 5.41 1.07
CA PRO A 314 -12.35 6.82 1.32
C PRO A 314 -11.99 7.16 2.78
N GLY A 315 -12.01 6.17 3.67
CA GLY A 315 -11.76 6.34 5.11
C GLY A 315 -10.32 6.05 5.53
N ALA A 316 -10.15 5.80 6.83
CA ALA A 316 -8.84 5.54 7.44
C ALA A 316 -8.44 4.04 7.43
N LEU A 317 -9.17 3.18 6.73
CA LEU A 317 -9.01 1.74 6.81
C LEU A 317 -8.44 1.15 5.50
N VAL A 318 -7.56 0.17 5.67
CA VAL A 318 -7.10 -0.74 4.62
C VAL A 318 -7.16 -2.16 5.17
N SER A 319 -7.74 -3.08 4.43
CA SER A 319 -7.87 -4.48 4.85
C SER A 319 -7.19 -5.42 3.88
N VAL A 320 -6.47 -6.39 4.42
CA VAL A 320 -5.82 -7.47 3.64
C VAL A 320 -6.47 -8.78 4.01
N ARG A 321 -7.12 -9.43 3.05
CA ARG A 321 -7.67 -10.77 3.23
C ARG A 321 -6.52 -11.76 3.45
N MET A 322 -6.69 -12.64 4.43
CA MET A 322 -5.74 -13.68 4.80
C MET A 322 -6.30 -15.05 4.42
N PRO A 323 -5.44 -16.04 4.09
CA PRO A 323 -5.90 -17.34 3.61
C PRO A 323 -6.74 -18.14 4.61
N SER A 324 -6.54 -17.90 5.91
CA SER A 324 -7.27 -18.58 7.00
C SER A 324 -7.27 -17.77 8.30
N PRO A 325 -8.16 -18.09 9.27
CA PRO A 325 -8.12 -17.49 10.59
C PRO A 325 -6.78 -17.65 11.32
N ASP A 326 -6.17 -18.83 11.21
CA ASP A 326 -4.88 -19.13 11.85
C ASP A 326 -3.73 -18.35 11.21
N ALA A 327 -3.76 -18.19 9.88
CA ALA A 327 -2.80 -17.35 9.16
C ALA A 327 -2.93 -15.88 9.60
N ALA A 328 -4.14 -15.36 9.76
CA ALA A 328 -4.37 -13.99 10.23
C ALA A 328 -3.84 -13.76 11.65
N VAL A 329 -4.05 -14.71 12.56
CA VAL A 329 -3.56 -14.61 13.95
C VAL A 329 -2.05 -14.71 14.03
N THR A 330 -1.47 -15.67 13.31
CA THR A 330 -0.02 -15.87 13.29
C THR A 330 0.67 -14.65 12.68
N ALA A 331 0.18 -14.14 11.55
CA ALA A 331 0.69 -12.92 10.93
C ALA A 331 0.60 -11.69 11.85
N ALA A 332 -0.54 -11.48 12.53
CA ALA A 332 -0.69 -10.37 13.47
C ALA A 332 0.22 -10.49 14.71
N THR A 333 0.49 -11.72 15.14
CA THR A 333 1.41 -12.01 16.25
C THR A 333 2.86 -11.76 15.83
N GLU A 334 3.22 -12.18 14.63
CA GLU A 334 4.53 -11.95 14.04
C GLU A 334 4.82 -10.45 13.87
N LEU A 335 3.88 -9.70 13.27
CA LEU A 335 3.98 -8.24 13.14
C LEU A 335 4.16 -7.55 14.49
N ARG A 336 3.45 -8.02 15.53
CA ARG A 336 3.62 -7.51 16.89
C ARG A 336 5.03 -7.79 17.43
N GLY A 337 5.60 -8.96 17.13
CA GLY A 337 7.00 -9.28 17.43
C GLY A 337 8.00 -8.30 16.79
N HIS A 338 7.60 -7.65 15.69
CA HIS A 338 8.34 -6.58 15.03
C HIS A 338 7.89 -5.16 15.41
N GLY A 339 7.07 -4.99 16.45
CA GLY A 339 6.61 -3.68 16.94
C GLY A 339 5.49 -3.05 16.10
N VAL A 340 4.79 -3.83 15.26
CA VAL A 340 3.66 -3.39 14.45
C VAL A 340 2.37 -4.02 14.98
N ALA A 341 1.44 -3.21 15.49
CA ALA A 341 0.11 -3.68 15.86
C ALA A 341 -0.88 -3.45 14.71
N VAL A 342 -1.55 -4.53 14.27
CA VAL A 342 -2.67 -4.47 13.33
C VAL A 342 -3.92 -5.13 13.91
N GLY A 343 -5.10 -4.76 13.41
CA GLY A 343 -6.33 -5.47 13.70
C GLY A 343 -6.32 -6.87 13.08
N CYS A 344 -6.89 -7.85 13.79
CA CYS A 344 -7.05 -9.22 13.29
C CYS A 344 -8.54 -9.60 13.39
N PHE A 345 -9.18 -9.76 12.24
CA PHE A 345 -10.62 -10.00 12.14
C PHE A 345 -10.84 -11.40 11.56
N ARG A 346 -11.68 -12.17 12.25
CA ARG A 346 -12.05 -13.55 11.93
C ARG A 346 -13.49 -13.80 12.39
N PRO A 347 -14.14 -14.87 11.93
CA PRO A 347 -15.51 -15.16 12.34
C PRO A 347 -15.65 -15.24 13.88
N PRO A 348 -16.76 -14.77 14.46
CA PRO A 348 -17.95 -14.20 13.81
C PRO A 348 -17.87 -12.68 13.57
N SER A 349 -16.71 -12.02 13.74
CA SER A 349 -16.58 -10.56 13.53
C SER A 349 -16.59 -10.15 12.06
N VAL A 350 -16.47 -11.13 11.16
CA VAL A 350 -16.60 -11.05 9.70
C VAL A 350 -17.32 -12.34 9.24
N PRO A 351 -17.87 -12.41 8.01
CA PRO A 351 -18.49 -13.63 7.48
C PRO A 351 -17.59 -14.86 7.59
N ASP A 352 -18.17 -16.06 7.76
CA ASP A 352 -17.47 -17.32 8.08
C ASP A 352 -16.31 -17.71 7.15
N ARG A 353 -16.28 -17.15 5.93
CA ARG A 353 -15.26 -17.43 4.91
C ARG A 353 -14.11 -16.44 4.90
N TRP A 354 -14.19 -15.38 5.71
CA TRP A 354 -13.25 -14.27 5.66
C TRP A 354 -12.37 -14.25 6.91
N SER A 355 -11.11 -13.93 6.71
CA SER A 355 -10.20 -13.52 7.76
C SER A 355 -9.32 -12.44 7.19
N LEU A 356 -9.03 -11.41 7.96
CA LEU A 356 -8.28 -10.27 7.44
C LEU A 356 -7.41 -9.63 8.52
N LEU A 357 -6.32 -9.02 8.06
CA LEU A 357 -5.62 -8.00 8.81
C LEU A 357 -6.28 -6.66 8.48
N ARG A 358 -6.71 -5.92 9.50
CA ARG A 358 -7.27 -4.57 9.35
C ARG A 358 -6.24 -3.55 9.81
N ILE A 359 -5.73 -2.78 8.87
CA ILE A 359 -4.75 -1.74 9.08
C ILE A 359 -5.48 -0.40 9.20
N THR A 360 -5.21 0.30 10.29
CA THR A 360 -5.78 1.62 10.56
C THR A 360 -4.74 2.69 10.30
N ALA A 361 -4.94 3.50 9.26
CA ALA A 361 -4.12 4.68 9.01
C ALA A 361 -4.31 5.70 10.14
N SER A 362 -3.20 6.21 10.66
CA SER A 362 -3.20 7.17 11.77
C SER A 362 -2.46 8.45 11.38
N ALA A 363 -3.07 9.61 11.63
CA ALA A 363 -2.43 10.92 11.46
C ALA A 363 -1.28 11.15 12.48
N ARG A 364 -1.15 10.28 13.50
CA ARG A 364 -0.03 10.33 14.45
C ARG A 364 1.29 9.94 13.79
N LEU A 365 1.26 8.97 12.88
CA LEU A 365 2.46 8.47 12.21
C LEU A 365 2.93 9.46 11.15
N THR A 366 4.23 9.69 11.10
CA THR A 366 4.90 10.41 10.02
C THR A 366 4.84 9.59 8.73
N ARG A 367 5.15 10.25 7.61
CA ARG A 367 5.28 9.59 6.30
C ARG A 367 6.31 8.46 6.36
N ALA A 368 7.46 8.70 6.97
CA ALA A 368 8.54 7.71 7.12
C ALA A 368 8.11 6.51 7.97
N GLU A 369 7.45 6.74 9.11
CA GLU A 369 6.95 5.65 9.98
C GLU A 369 5.89 4.82 9.27
N THR A 370 4.99 5.48 8.54
CA THR A 370 3.93 4.81 7.77
C THR A 370 4.54 3.94 6.66
N ALA A 371 5.55 4.45 5.93
CA ALA A 371 6.22 3.68 4.89
C ALA A 371 6.87 2.41 5.44
N VAL A 372 7.63 2.51 6.54
CA VAL A 372 8.30 1.35 7.16
C VAL A 372 7.27 0.33 7.67
N ALA A 373 6.25 0.78 8.39
CA ALA A 373 5.22 -0.12 8.90
C ALA A 373 4.43 -0.79 7.77
N ALA A 374 4.11 -0.06 6.70
CA ALA A 374 3.39 -0.59 5.55
C ALA A 374 4.20 -1.66 4.81
N GLU A 375 5.51 -1.46 4.63
CA GLU A 375 6.39 -2.47 4.02
C GLU A 375 6.48 -3.74 4.89
N MET A 376 6.64 -3.60 6.22
CA MET A 376 6.64 -4.77 7.12
C MET A 376 5.33 -5.56 7.05
N ILE A 377 4.18 -4.86 7.01
CA ILE A 377 2.88 -5.51 6.86
C ILE A 377 2.77 -6.22 5.50
N ALA A 378 3.20 -5.56 4.42
CA ALA A 378 3.17 -6.11 3.08
C ALA A 378 4.07 -7.36 2.96
N GLU A 379 5.25 -7.35 3.58
CA GLU A 379 6.14 -8.50 3.63
C GLU A 379 5.52 -9.67 4.35
N VAL A 380 5.08 -9.49 5.60
CA VAL A 380 4.48 -10.58 6.38
C VAL A 380 3.27 -11.13 5.63
N ALA A 381 2.33 -10.29 5.20
CA ALA A 381 1.11 -10.73 4.53
C ALA A 381 1.39 -11.48 3.22
N ALA A 382 2.31 -10.99 2.38
CA ALA A 382 2.62 -11.61 1.09
C ALA A 382 3.19 -13.04 1.24
N ARG A 383 3.94 -13.32 2.31
CA ARG A 383 4.49 -14.66 2.58
C ARG A 383 3.40 -15.70 2.85
N TYR A 384 2.30 -15.31 3.50
CA TYR A 384 1.14 -16.20 3.68
C TYR A 384 0.40 -16.47 2.37
N TRP A 385 0.60 -15.63 1.35
CA TRP A 385 0.10 -15.81 -0.02
C TRP A 385 1.16 -16.40 -0.97
N GLY A 386 2.26 -16.93 -0.44
CA GLY A 386 3.26 -17.69 -1.21
C GLY A 386 4.41 -16.87 -1.78
N ALA A 387 4.60 -15.61 -1.36
CA ALA A 387 5.75 -14.82 -1.77
C ALA A 387 7.08 -15.49 -1.37
N PRO A 388 8.08 -15.56 -2.28
CA PRO A 388 9.36 -16.18 -1.99
C PRO A 388 10.19 -15.33 -1.00
N VAL A 389 10.73 -16.00 0.02
CA VAL A 389 11.49 -15.39 1.14
C VAL A 389 12.98 -15.73 1.09
N ARG A 390 13.36 -16.71 0.26
CA ARG A 390 14.74 -17.22 0.20
C ARG A 390 15.59 -16.35 -0.70
N ALA A 391 16.82 -16.10 -0.27
CA ALA A 391 17.74 -15.34 -1.08
C ALA A 391 18.23 -16.20 -2.25
N PRO A 392 18.50 -15.60 -3.43
CA PRO A 392 18.96 -16.32 -4.61
C PRO A 392 20.36 -16.94 -4.44
N PHE A 393 21.10 -16.57 -3.40
CA PHE A 393 22.37 -17.19 -3.01
C PHE A 393 22.22 -18.33 -1.98
N ASP A 394 20.99 -18.75 -1.65
CA ASP A 394 20.71 -19.93 -0.79
C ASP A 394 20.46 -21.21 -1.62
N ASP A 395 21.05 -21.31 -2.84
CA ASP A 395 21.04 -22.46 -3.78
C ASP A 395 19.66 -22.94 -4.26
N VAL A 396 18.63 -22.09 -4.26
CA VAL A 396 17.29 -22.44 -4.79
C VAL A 396 16.71 -21.28 -5.60
N ASP A 397 16.42 -21.54 -6.87
CA ASP A 397 15.75 -20.59 -7.74
C ASP A 397 14.24 -20.50 -7.43
N GLY A 398 13.83 -19.39 -6.80
CA GLY A 398 12.45 -19.15 -6.36
C GLY A 398 11.44 -18.84 -7.48
N ARG A 399 11.84 -18.81 -8.76
CA ARG A 399 10.93 -18.53 -9.88
C ARG A 399 10.06 -19.76 -10.21
N PRO A 400 8.80 -19.61 -10.64
CA PRO A 400 7.95 -20.75 -10.98
C PRO A 400 8.56 -21.61 -12.10
N VAL A 401 8.66 -22.93 -11.90
CA VAL A 401 9.29 -23.86 -12.86
C VAL A 401 8.39 -24.09 -14.08
N ASP A 402 7.10 -24.25 -13.85
CA ASP A 402 6.06 -24.41 -14.87
C ASP A 402 6.03 -23.23 -15.86
N ARG A 403 6.24 -22.01 -15.36
CA ARG A 403 6.25 -20.79 -16.17
C ARG A 403 7.52 -20.59 -16.99
N ARG A 404 8.57 -21.39 -16.74
CA ARG A 404 9.85 -21.34 -17.47
C ARG A 404 9.96 -22.40 -18.56
N ALA A 405 9.06 -23.40 -18.57
CA ALA A 405 9.10 -24.54 -19.48
C ALA A 405 8.95 -24.16 -20.97
N ASP A 406 8.45 -22.95 -21.27
CA ASP A 406 8.29 -22.45 -22.65
C ASP A 406 9.62 -21.97 -23.28
N GLN A 407 10.74 -22.03 -22.54
CA GLN A 407 12.05 -21.54 -22.99
C GLN A 407 13.12 -22.62 -22.80
N VAL A 408 14.05 -22.72 -23.75
CA VAL A 408 15.21 -23.61 -23.61
C VAL A 408 16.24 -22.93 -22.71
N LEU A 409 16.48 -23.50 -21.52
CA LEU A 409 17.47 -23.00 -20.57
C LEU A 409 18.90 -23.33 -21.04
N VAL A 410 19.77 -22.32 -21.06
CA VAL A 410 21.20 -22.45 -21.35
C VAL A 410 21.98 -22.03 -20.12
N SER A 411 22.53 -23.00 -19.40
CA SER A 411 23.24 -22.78 -18.12
C SER A 411 24.75 -22.94 -18.18
N ASP A 412 25.28 -23.61 -19.21
CA ASP A 412 26.72 -23.72 -19.43
C ASP A 412 27.29 -22.35 -19.86
N SER A 413 28.33 -21.90 -19.16
CA SER A 413 28.86 -20.54 -19.36
C SER A 413 29.53 -20.33 -20.72
N ASP A 414 30.13 -21.36 -21.30
CA ASP A 414 30.76 -21.26 -22.63
C ASP A 414 29.71 -21.26 -23.73
N GLU A 415 28.65 -22.05 -23.56
CA GLU A 415 27.50 -22.01 -24.44
C GLU A 415 26.78 -20.65 -24.36
N VAL A 416 26.58 -20.10 -23.17
CA VAL A 416 25.99 -18.75 -23.02
C VAL A 416 26.86 -17.69 -23.72
N ARG A 417 28.19 -17.76 -23.60
CA ARG A 417 29.11 -16.86 -24.33
C ARG A 417 28.96 -17.03 -25.85
N ARG A 418 28.88 -18.26 -26.34
CA ARG A 418 28.69 -18.57 -27.76
C ARG A 418 27.39 -17.98 -28.29
N VAL A 419 26.28 -18.19 -27.57
CA VAL A 419 24.97 -17.66 -27.94
C VAL A 419 25.00 -16.12 -27.95
N PHE A 420 25.61 -15.47 -26.96
CA PHE A 420 25.77 -14.01 -26.97
C PHE A 420 26.65 -13.50 -28.13
N GLY A 421 27.67 -14.27 -28.52
CA GLY A 421 28.60 -13.92 -29.61
C GLY A 421 27.99 -14.03 -31.01
N ASP A 422 27.01 -14.91 -31.21
CA ASP A 422 26.32 -15.15 -32.47
C ASP A 422 24.92 -14.49 -32.50
N ALA A 423 24.92 -13.16 -32.59
CA ALA A 423 23.69 -12.36 -32.64
C ALA A 423 22.88 -12.53 -33.95
N GLU A 424 23.47 -13.14 -34.98
CA GLU A 424 22.76 -13.45 -36.22
C GLU A 424 21.86 -14.68 -36.04
N THR A 425 22.37 -15.75 -35.42
CA THR A 425 21.59 -16.97 -35.13
C THR A 425 20.70 -16.79 -33.91
N PHE A 426 21.16 -16.07 -32.88
CA PHE A 426 20.44 -15.86 -31.63
C PHE A 426 20.09 -14.38 -31.47
N ALA A 427 18.95 -13.99 -32.04
CA ALA A 427 18.48 -12.61 -32.05
C ALA A 427 18.03 -12.15 -30.65
N ALA A 428 18.10 -10.84 -30.40
CA ALA A 428 17.63 -10.19 -29.18
C ALA A 428 16.17 -9.71 -29.26
N ASP A 429 15.44 -10.12 -30.30
CA ASP A 429 14.10 -9.62 -30.66
C ASP A 429 13.06 -9.77 -29.55
N ASN A 430 13.15 -10.83 -28.75
CA ASN A 430 12.24 -11.10 -27.65
C ASN A 430 12.69 -10.48 -26.32
N ALA A 431 13.85 -9.81 -26.26
CA ALA A 431 14.43 -9.34 -25.00
C ALA A 431 13.51 -8.37 -24.23
N LEU A 432 12.73 -7.57 -24.96
CA LEU A 432 11.86 -6.52 -24.42
C LEU A 432 10.36 -6.80 -24.68
N THR A 433 10.02 -8.00 -25.16
CA THR A 433 8.63 -8.39 -25.38
C THR A 433 8.01 -8.86 -24.06
N ALA A 434 6.75 -8.50 -23.79
CA ALA A 434 6.05 -8.97 -22.60
C ALA A 434 6.02 -10.51 -22.58
N LEU A 435 6.38 -11.10 -21.43
CA LEU A 435 6.43 -12.54 -21.25
C LEU A 435 5.05 -13.18 -21.39
N GLN A 436 4.03 -12.54 -20.83
CA GLN A 436 2.64 -12.94 -20.99
C GLN A 436 1.96 -12.09 -22.07
N PRO A 437 1.06 -12.68 -22.88
CA PRO A 437 0.19 -11.90 -23.75
C PRO A 437 -0.58 -10.85 -22.93
N LEU A 438 -0.55 -9.61 -23.39
CA LEU A 438 -1.30 -8.52 -22.77
C LEU A 438 -2.80 -8.78 -22.91
N SER A 439 -3.55 -8.59 -21.81
CA SER A 439 -5.00 -8.66 -21.80
C SER A 439 -5.62 -7.65 -22.77
N ARG A 440 -6.86 -7.90 -23.20
CA ARG A 440 -7.56 -6.96 -24.11
C ARG A 440 -7.73 -5.58 -23.49
N PRO A 441 -8.14 -5.42 -22.21
CA PRO A 441 -8.20 -4.11 -21.56
C PRO A 441 -6.84 -3.41 -21.55
N THR A 442 -5.78 -4.12 -21.15
CA THR A 442 -4.41 -3.58 -21.08
C THR A 442 -3.92 -3.11 -22.46
N ALA A 443 -4.07 -3.94 -23.49
CA ALA A 443 -3.66 -3.60 -24.85
C ALA A 443 -4.42 -2.37 -25.39
N ARG A 444 -5.72 -2.24 -25.07
CA ARG A 444 -6.53 -1.08 -25.44
C ARG A 444 -6.05 0.20 -24.75
N ALA A 445 -5.75 0.12 -23.45
CA ALA A 445 -5.24 1.28 -22.69
C ALA A 445 -3.91 1.78 -23.25
N LEU A 446 -2.95 0.87 -23.48
CA LEU A 446 -1.65 1.20 -24.08
C LEU A 446 -1.81 1.80 -25.49
N ALA A 447 -2.69 1.23 -26.32
CA ALA A 447 -2.97 1.76 -27.65
C ALA A 447 -3.60 3.15 -27.61
N ALA A 448 -4.54 3.40 -26.69
CA ALA A 448 -5.17 4.71 -26.49
C ALA A 448 -4.15 5.77 -26.08
N ALA A 449 -3.17 5.39 -25.26
CA ALA A 449 -2.04 6.25 -24.87
C ALA A 449 -0.95 6.37 -25.95
N LYS A 450 -1.12 5.77 -27.13
CA LYS A 450 -0.12 5.70 -28.20
C LYS A 450 1.23 5.13 -27.73
N PHE A 451 1.20 4.24 -26.74
CA PHE A 451 2.38 3.60 -26.19
C PHE A 451 3.02 2.70 -27.25
N ARG A 452 4.27 2.99 -27.62
CA ARG A 452 5.04 2.19 -28.60
C ARG A 452 6.50 2.15 -28.21
N LEU A 453 7.06 0.95 -28.24
CA LEU A 453 8.47 0.68 -27.96
C LEU A 453 9.13 -0.02 -29.16
N PRO A 454 9.39 0.68 -30.29
CA PRO A 454 10.11 0.12 -31.42
C PRO A 454 11.48 -0.42 -31.01
N LYS A 455 11.97 -1.45 -31.74
CA LYS A 455 13.26 -2.08 -31.45
C LYS A 455 14.39 -1.06 -31.47
N VAL A 456 15.16 -1.03 -30.38
CA VAL A 456 16.34 -0.18 -30.19
C VAL A 456 17.31 -0.86 -29.22
N LEU A 457 18.60 -0.63 -29.41
CA LEU A 457 19.70 -1.04 -28.53
C LEU A 457 19.58 -2.51 -28.03
N ALA A 458 18.98 -2.75 -26.87
CA ALA A 458 18.88 -4.08 -26.26
C ALA A 458 18.00 -5.10 -27.03
N SER A 459 17.12 -4.63 -27.93
CA SER A 459 16.24 -5.47 -28.77
C SER A 459 16.52 -5.35 -30.28
N ALA A 460 17.59 -4.64 -30.67
CA ALA A 460 17.96 -4.42 -32.05
C ALA A 460 19.27 -5.14 -32.41
N GLY A 461 19.44 -5.48 -33.69
CA GLY A 461 20.67 -6.03 -34.27
C GLY A 461 21.12 -5.25 -35.50
N GLY A 462 22.25 -5.64 -36.08
CA GLY A 462 22.73 -5.09 -37.36
C GLY A 462 23.29 -3.65 -37.31
N PRO A 463 23.40 -2.98 -38.47
CA PRO A 463 24.05 -1.67 -38.59
C PRO A 463 23.39 -0.54 -37.79
N GLU A 464 22.06 -0.50 -37.74
CA GLU A 464 21.30 0.50 -36.97
C GLU A 464 21.63 0.39 -35.46
N HIS A 465 21.69 -0.83 -34.93
CA HIS A 465 22.11 -1.07 -33.56
C HIS A 465 23.52 -0.52 -33.28
N LEU A 466 24.49 -0.74 -34.17
CA LEU A 466 25.86 -0.26 -34.01
C LEU A 466 25.94 1.27 -34.00
N ALA A 467 25.18 1.94 -34.88
CA ALA A 467 25.13 3.40 -34.95
C ALA A 467 24.57 4.00 -33.65
N VAL A 468 23.42 3.50 -33.18
CA VAL A 468 22.79 3.95 -31.92
C VAL A 468 23.70 3.64 -30.73
N ARG A 469 24.26 2.42 -30.68
CA ARG A 469 25.18 2.00 -29.60
C ARG A 469 26.40 2.91 -29.53
N LYS A 470 26.97 3.35 -30.65
CA LYS A 470 28.12 4.26 -30.67
C LYS A 470 27.80 5.58 -29.98
N ILE A 471 26.62 6.16 -30.23
CA ILE A 471 26.17 7.41 -29.61
C ILE A 471 26.02 7.21 -28.11
N VAL A 472 25.22 6.21 -27.69
CA VAL A 472 24.96 5.95 -26.27
C VAL A 472 26.27 5.61 -25.52
N ALA A 473 27.15 4.80 -26.11
CA ALA A 473 28.42 4.39 -25.49
C ALA A 473 29.35 5.56 -25.17
N ALA A 474 29.27 6.68 -25.91
CA ALA A 474 30.08 7.87 -25.62
C ALA A 474 29.79 8.44 -24.22
N PHE A 475 28.53 8.37 -23.78
CA PHE A 475 28.10 8.81 -22.45
C PHE A 475 28.63 7.89 -21.33
N PHE A 476 28.85 6.60 -21.62
CA PHE A 476 29.35 5.60 -20.66
C PHE A 476 30.85 5.30 -20.83
N SER A 477 31.62 6.21 -21.44
CA SER A 477 33.06 6.02 -21.58
C SER A 477 33.75 5.91 -20.20
N PRO A 478 34.87 5.17 -20.08
CA PRO A 478 35.56 5.01 -18.80
C PRO A 478 35.94 6.34 -18.13
N ALA A 479 36.24 7.38 -18.91
CA ALA A 479 36.54 8.71 -18.39
C ALA A 479 35.29 9.37 -17.78
N ARG A 480 34.14 9.36 -18.47
CA ARG A 480 32.88 9.93 -17.96
C ARG A 480 32.35 9.17 -16.76
N VAL A 481 32.48 7.85 -16.74
CA VAL A 481 32.11 7.00 -15.60
C VAL A 481 32.96 7.33 -14.38
N ARG A 482 34.29 7.39 -14.51
CA ARG A 482 35.17 7.76 -13.38
C ARG A 482 34.88 9.17 -12.85
N ALA A 483 34.47 10.10 -13.71
CA ALA A 483 34.08 11.44 -13.31
C ALA A 483 32.83 11.49 -12.42
N GLN A 484 32.06 10.40 -12.31
CA GLN A 484 30.90 10.32 -11.41
C GLN A 484 31.28 9.96 -9.96
N THR A 485 32.53 9.60 -9.67
CA THR A 485 32.98 9.14 -8.34
C THR A 485 32.55 10.07 -7.21
N ASP A 486 32.90 11.35 -7.30
CA ASP A 486 32.57 12.32 -6.25
C ASP A 486 31.05 12.51 -6.15
N ALA A 487 30.37 12.51 -7.29
CA ALA A 487 28.92 12.70 -7.38
C ALA A 487 28.13 11.54 -6.73
N ILE A 488 28.66 10.31 -6.80
CA ILE A 488 28.14 9.11 -6.12
C ILE A 488 28.38 9.22 -4.61
N ILE A 489 29.59 9.58 -4.20
CA ILE A 489 29.96 9.74 -2.79
C ILE A 489 29.09 10.81 -2.13
N THR A 490 29.00 12.00 -2.72
CA THR A 490 28.18 13.10 -2.19
C THR A 490 26.71 12.73 -2.11
N ALA A 491 26.15 12.06 -3.13
CA ALA A 491 24.76 11.63 -3.08
C ALA A 491 24.51 10.58 -1.98
N THR A 492 25.45 9.66 -1.79
CA THR A 492 25.36 8.63 -0.75
C THR A 492 25.45 9.26 0.65
N ASP A 493 26.43 10.13 0.87
CA ASP A 493 26.63 10.84 2.13
C ASP A 493 25.41 11.70 2.46
N ALA A 494 24.85 12.43 1.48
CA ALA A 494 23.63 13.22 1.67
C ALA A 494 22.41 12.35 2.04
N CYS A 495 22.27 11.16 1.47
CA CYS A 495 21.21 10.22 1.86
C CYS A 495 21.38 9.80 3.33
N ILE A 496 22.61 9.51 3.76
CA ILE A 496 22.90 9.09 5.14
C ILE A 496 22.70 10.25 6.13
N GLU A 497 23.17 11.45 5.80
CA GLU A 497 22.95 12.64 6.61
C GLU A 497 21.45 12.94 6.77
N ALA A 498 20.66 12.80 5.71
CA ALA A 498 19.20 12.97 5.77
C ALA A 498 18.54 11.92 6.67
N LEU A 499 19.06 10.69 6.70
CA LEU A 499 18.61 9.63 7.60
C LEU A 499 18.93 9.93 9.07
N GLU A 500 20.10 10.51 9.35
CA GLU A 500 20.50 10.88 10.71
C GLU A 500 19.82 12.15 11.23
N ALA A 501 19.52 13.10 10.33
CA ALA A 501 18.87 14.37 10.66
C ALA A 501 17.35 14.25 10.84
N SER A 502 16.73 13.24 10.24
CA SER A 502 15.29 13.01 10.34
C SER A 502 14.97 12.22 11.63
N PRO A 503 13.84 12.49 12.32
CA PRO A 503 13.34 11.58 13.34
C PRO A 503 13.00 10.25 12.65
N ALA A 504 13.94 9.31 12.71
CA ALA A 504 13.79 8.01 12.10
C ALA A 504 12.65 7.24 12.78
N PRO A 505 11.88 6.43 12.03
CA PRO A 505 10.94 5.49 12.61
C PRO A 505 11.66 4.62 13.65
N CYS A 506 11.05 4.35 14.80
CA CYS A 506 11.71 3.56 15.84
C CYS A 506 10.94 2.27 16.11
N ILE A 507 11.62 1.13 16.20
CA ILE A 507 11.09 -0.06 16.88
C ILE A 507 11.67 -0.05 18.30
N GLY A 508 10.83 0.22 19.30
CA GLY A 508 11.29 0.52 20.65
C GLY A 508 12.05 1.85 20.67
N SER A 509 13.33 1.83 21.09
CA SER A 509 14.22 3.00 21.06
C SER A 509 15.17 3.02 19.87
N ALA A 510 15.14 2.01 19.00
CA ALA A 510 16.11 1.85 17.90
C ALA A 510 15.53 2.40 16.58
N PRO A 511 16.19 3.36 15.93
CA PRO A 511 15.87 3.81 14.58
C PRO A 511 15.84 2.67 13.58
N VAL A 512 14.86 2.65 12.69
CA VAL A 512 14.68 1.66 11.61
C VAL A 512 14.57 2.39 10.29
N ILE A 513 15.39 1.99 9.33
CA ILE A 513 15.53 2.63 8.03
C ILE A 513 15.53 1.58 6.93
N ASP A 514 14.91 1.87 5.78
CA ASP A 514 15.07 1.07 4.56
C ASP A 514 16.20 1.63 3.68
N LEU A 515 17.36 0.98 3.70
CA LEU A 515 18.51 1.35 2.86
C LEU A 515 18.26 1.09 1.36
N GLY A 516 17.35 0.17 1.03
CA GLY A 516 16.97 -0.16 -0.34
C GLY A 516 16.09 0.92 -0.98
N ALA A 517 15.20 1.54 -0.19
CA ALA A 517 14.39 2.67 -0.64
C ALA A 517 15.15 3.99 -0.63
N THR A 518 16.02 4.20 0.36
CA THR A 518 16.72 5.49 0.53
C THR A 518 17.98 5.59 -0.31
N VAL A 519 19.03 4.82 0.04
CA VAL A 519 20.32 4.94 -0.64
C VAL A 519 20.28 4.29 -2.02
N ALA A 520 19.86 3.02 -2.10
CA ALA A 520 19.82 2.29 -3.37
C ALA A 520 18.80 2.88 -4.36
N GLY A 521 17.68 3.42 -3.86
CA GLY A 521 16.63 4.04 -4.67
C GLY A 521 16.89 5.47 -5.14
N THR A 522 17.90 6.14 -4.59
CA THR A 522 18.19 7.56 -4.89
C THR A 522 19.45 7.74 -5.72
N VAL A 523 20.54 7.08 -5.32
CA VAL A 523 21.87 7.35 -5.91
C VAL A 523 21.94 7.03 -7.41
N PRO A 524 21.51 5.83 -7.89
CA PRO A 524 21.60 5.48 -9.31
C PRO A 524 20.80 6.41 -10.22
N ALA A 525 19.62 6.85 -9.78
CA ALA A 525 18.76 7.73 -10.56
C ALA A 525 19.41 9.11 -10.78
N GLY A 526 19.98 9.71 -9.73
CA GLY A 526 20.67 10.99 -9.84
C GLY A 526 21.96 10.94 -10.66
N VAL A 527 22.73 9.84 -10.56
CA VAL A 527 23.93 9.61 -11.37
C VAL A 527 23.57 9.39 -12.84
N PHE A 528 22.55 8.59 -13.11
CA PHE A 528 22.05 8.38 -14.47
C PHE A 528 21.61 9.70 -15.13
N SER A 529 20.83 10.51 -14.42
CA SER A 529 20.39 11.83 -14.88
C SER A 529 21.59 12.73 -15.21
N ARG A 530 22.58 12.84 -14.32
CA ARG A 530 23.80 13.63 -14.55
C ARG A 530 24.62 13.13 -15.74
N LEU A 531 24.77 11.82 -15.86
CA LEU A 531 25.59 11.21 -16.91
C LEU A 531 24.97 11.37 -18.30
N THR A 532 23.64 11.30 -18.40
CA THR A 532 22.88 11.37 -19.66
C THR A 532 22.35 12.76 -19.98
N GLU A 533 22.41 13.68 -19.02
CA GLU A 533 21.80 15.01 -19.03
C GLU A 533 20.27 14.96 -19.21
N MET A 534 19.63 13.83 -18.90
CA MET A 534 18.18 13.71 -18.86
C MET A 534 17.64 14.30 -17.55
N PRO A 535 16.50 15.02 -17.57
CA PRO A 535 15.84 15.47 -16.35
C PRO A 535 15.48 14.29 -15.44
N LEU A 536 15.41 14.54 -14.14
CA LEU A 536 15.01 13.56 -13.14
C LEU A 536 13.56 13.86 -12.71
N PRO A 537 12.60 12.95 -12.90
CA PRO A 537 11.25 13.10 -12.35
C PRO A 537 11.27 12.89 -10.82
N ASP A 538 10.10 12.98 -10.17
CA ASP A 538 10.00 12.59 -8.76
C ASP A 538 10.54 11.16 -8.55
N LEU A 539 11.35 10.97 -7.52
CA LEU A 539 12.05 9.71 -7.28
C LEU A 539 11.09 8.57 -6.91
N GLU A 540 9.97 8.86 -6.23
CA GLU A 540 8.98 7.84 -5.91
C GLU A 540 8.29 7.34 -7.18
N ASP A 541 7.93 8.27 -8.07
CA ASP A 541 7.35 7.95 -9.38
C ASP A 541 8.33 7.17 -10.26
N LEU A 542 9.58 7.59 -10.38
CA LEU A 542 10.58 6.89 -11.20
C LEU A 542 10.77 5.44 -10.75
N ASN A 543 10.90 5.25 -9.44
CA ASN A 543 11.10 3.94 -8.83
C ASN A 543 9.87 3.05 -9.03
N ARG A 544 8.66 3.60 -8.86
CA ARG A 544 7.39 2.90 -9.14
C ARG A 544 7.29 2.49 -10.61
N TRP A 545 7.43 3.45 -11.53
CA TRP A 545 7.34 3.22 -12.96
C TRP A 545 8.33 2.17 -13.46
N SER A 546 9.57 2.20 -12.94
CA SER A 546 10.61 1.26 -13.35
C SER A 546 10.31 -0.15 -12.87
N ALA A 547 9.96 -0.33 -11.59
CA ALA A 547 9.60 -1.63 -11.04
C ALA A 547 8.35 -2.22 -11.70
N ASP A 548 7.31 -1.41 -11.93
CA ASP A 548 6.07 -1.84 -12.56
C ASP A 548 6.28 -2.24 -14.03
N SER A 549 7.13 -1.51 -14.75
CA SER A 549 7.53 -1.86 -16.11
C SER A 549 8.26 -3.20 -16.15
N LEU A 550 9.19 -3.46 -15.22
CA LEU A 550 9.86 -4.75 -15.14
C LEU A 550 8.85 -5.88 -14.91
N GLU A 551 7.88 -5.70 -14.00
CA GLU A 551 6.85 -6.71 -13.76
C GLU A 551 5.94 -6.93 -14.97
N LEU A 552 5.53 -5.86 -15.67
CA LEU A 552 4.67 -5.97 -16.84
C LEU A 552 5.32 -6.77 -17.97
N PHE A 553 6.62 -6.57 -18.20
CA PHE A 553 7.32 -7.17 -19.33
C PHE A 553 8.04 -8.50 -18.99
N TRP A 554 8.46 -8.72 -17.74
CA TRP A 554 9.21 -9.92 -17.31
C TRP A 554 8.56 -10.69 -16.16
N GLY A 555 7.42 -10.25 -15.65
CA GLY A 555 6.65 -10.97 -14.63
C GLY A 555 5.55 -11.87 -15.21
N TRP A 556 4.69 -12.34 -14.31
CA TRP A 556 3.50 -13.13 -14.64
C TRP A 556 2.20 -12.51 -14.07
N PRO A 557 1.93 -11.21 -14.32
CA PRO A 557 0.76 -10.54 -13.78
C PRO A 557 -0.56 -11.07 -14.37
N GLY A 558 -1.56 -11.29 -13.50
CA GLY A 558 -2.94 -11.53 -13.91
C GLY A 558 -3.57 -10.31 -14.59
N GLU A 559 -4.76 -10.46 -15.18
CA GLU A 559 -5.41 -9.43 -16.01
C GLU A 559 -5.61 -8.08 -15.27
N ALA A 560 -6.11 -8.12 -14.03
CA ALA A 560 -6.32 -6.91 -13.23
C ALA A 560 -4.98 -6.21 -12.91
N ARG A 561 -3.96 -7.00 -12.53
CA ARG A 561 -2.60 -6.50 -12.28
C ARG A 561 -1.97 -5.92 -13.54
N GLN A 562 -2.13 -6.54 -14.70
CA GLN A 562 -1.63 -6.01 -15.97
C GLN A 562 -2.19 -4.62 -16.29
N SER A 563 -3.49 -4.41 -16.01
CA SER A 563 -4.12 -3.11 -16.23
C SER A 563 -3.51 -2.02 -15.35
N HIS A 564 -3.30 -2.32 -14.06
CA HIS A 564 -2.63 -1.42 -13.13
C HIS A 564 -1.17 -1.10 -13.53
N LEU A 565 -0.38 -2.12 -13.87
CA LEU A 565 1.01 -1.93 -14.29
C LEU A 565 1.12 -1.14 -15.59
N ALA A 566 0.14 -1.27 -16.49
CA ALA A 566 0.11 -0.53 -17.74
C ALA A 566 -0.16 0.96 -17.57
N GLU A 567 -0.96 1.36 -16.57
CA GLU A 567 -1.13 2.78 -16.22
C GLU A 567 0.21 3.42 -15.85
N SER A 568 0.97 2.74 -14.98
CA SER A 568 2.33 3.13 -14.57
C SER A 568 3.29 3.22 -15.78
N ALA A 569 3.25 2.24 -16.68
CA ALA A 569 4.05 2.26 -17.92
C ALA A 569 3.65 3.43 -18.85
N ILE A 570 2.36 3.75 -18.94
CA ILE A 570 1.83 4.88 -19.74
C ILE A 570 2.33 6.21 -19.17
N GLU A 571 2.33 6.38 -17.86
CA GLU A 571 2.82 7.59 -17.18
C GLU A 571 4.30 7.85 -17.53
N LEU A 572 5.18 6.85 -17.36
CA LEU A 572 6.59 6.96 -17.72
C LEU A 572 6.80 7.24 -19.20
N HIS A 573 6.10 6.53 -20.08
CA HIS A 573 6.17 6.78 -21.52
C HIS A 573 5.69 8.19 -21.88
N GLY A 574 4.63 8.68 -21.24
CA GLY A 574 4.11 10.03 -21.42
C GLY A 574 5.11 11.10 -20.99
N TRP A 575 5.73 10.93 -19.82
CA TRP A 575 6.77 11.83 -19.31
C TRP A 575 7.99 11.86 -20.25
N LEU A 576 8.49 10.70 -20.68
CA LEU A 576 9.60 10.61 -21.63
C LEU A 576 9.24 11.24 -22.98
N ARG A 577 8.02 11.02 -23.47
CA ARG A 577 7.56 11.62 -24.73
C ARG A 577 7.54 13.14 -24.65
N ALA A 578 7.00 13.71 -23.56
CA ALA A 578 6.98 15.15 -23.36
C ALA A 578 8.41 15.74 -23.38
N MET A 579 9.35 15.10 -22.68
CA MET A 579 10.77 15.48 -22.68
C MET A 579 11.39 15.41 -24.10
N VAL A 580 11.18 14.34 -24.85
CA VAL A 580 11.73 14.19 -26.21
C VAL A 580 11.11 15.21 -27.18
N ASP A 581 9.79 15.44 -27.08
CA ASP A 581 9.10 16.42 -27.91
C ASP A 581 9.60 17.85 -27.63
N GLU A 582 9.89 18.17 -26.37
CA GLU A 582 10.47 19.45 -25.97
C GLU A 582 11.88 19.67 -26.57
N VAL A 583 12.76 18.68 -26.46
CA VAL A 583 14.11 18.76 -27.06
C VAL A 583 14.02 18.83 -28.59
N SER A 584 13.11 18.07 -29.19
CA SER A 584 12.91 18.09 -30.65
C SER A 584 12.40 19.44 -31.16
N ALA A 585 11.63 20.18 -30.36
CA ALA A 585 11.08 21.48 -30.74
C ALA A 585 12.09 22.64 -30.66
N HIS A 586 13.04 22.58 -29.73
CA HIS A 586 14.04 23.64 -29.51
C HIS A 586 15.31 23.50 -30.36
N GLY A 587 15.41 22.44 -31.18
CA GLY A 587 16.58 22.14 -32.02
C GLY A 587 17.62 21.27 -31.29
N ALA A 588 18.35 20.45 -32.04
CA ALA A 588 19.30 19.46 -31.52
C ALA A 588 20.65 20.06 -31.07
N ASP A 589 20.69 21.35 -30.71
CA ASP A 589 21.93 22.06 -30.37
C ASP A 589 22.47 21.74 -28.94
N GLY A 590 21.85 20.77 -28.24
CA GLY A 590 22.24 20.33 -26.91
C GLY A 590 23.24 19.17 -26.91
N THR A 591 24.02 19.04 -25.83
CA THR A 591 25.02 17.96 -25.63
C THR A 591 24.49 16.71 -24.93
N GLY A 592 23.24 16.77 -24.47
CA GLY A 592 22.59 15.67 -23.75
C GLY A 592 22.20 14.51 -24.67
N LEU A 593 22.00 13.33 -24.08
CA LEU A 593 21.75 12.10 -24.82
C LEU A 593 20.59 12.21 -25.81
N VAL A 594 19.48 12.84 -25.40
CA VAL A 594 18.28 12.99 -26.23
C VAL A 594 18.57 13.86 -27.45
N ALA A 595 19.28 14.98 -27.27
CA ALA A 595 19.65 15.89 -28.34
C ALA A 595 20.57 15.22 -29.36
N GLU A 596 21.60 14.50 -28.89
CA GLU A 596 22.52 13.73 -29.75
C GLU A 596 21.81 12.65 -30.57
N LEU A 597 20.83 11.95 -29.97
CA LEU A 597 20.05 10.93 -30.68
C LEU A 597 19.15 11.56 -31.76
N ILE A 598 18.51 12.70 -31.48
CA ILE A 598 17.71 13.44 -32.46
C ILE A 598 18.61 13.99 -33.58
N GLY A 599 19.76 14.58 -33.23
CA GLY A 599 20.75 15.10 -34.17
C GLY A 599 21.32 14.01 -35.09
N ALA A 600 21.40 12.76 -34.60
CA ALA A 600 21.75 11.60 -35.41
C ALA A 600 20.63 11.07 -36.31
N GLY A 601 19.46 11.71 -36.32
CA GLY A 601 18.33 11.40 -37.20
C GLY A 601 17.40 10.30 -36.70
N LEU A 602 17.45 9.93 -35.42
CA LEU A 602 16.47 8.99 -34.86
C LEU A 602 15.09 9.64 -34.77
N ARG A 603 14.05 8.85 -35.05
CA ARG A 603 12.67 9.31 -34.88
C ARG A 603 12.32 9.42 -33.39
N VAL A 604 11.40 10.32 -33.07
CA VAL A 604 10.90 10.54 -31.69
C VAL A 604 10.47 9.23 -31.01
N ASP A 605 9.75 8.34 -31.70
CA ASP A 605 9.33 7.04 -31.15
C ASP A 605 10.51 6.11 -30.81
N GLN A 606 11.58 6.16 -31.59
CA GLN A 606 12.82 5.41 -31.31
C GLN A 606 13.57 6.00 -30.12
N VAL A 607 13.65 7.34 -30.02
CA VAL A 607 14.29 8.01 -28.88
C VAL A 607 13.53 7.73 -27.59
N VAL A 608 12.20 7.89 -27.59
CA VAL A 608 11.35 7.57 -26.42
C VAL A 608 11.54 6.11 -26.00
N SER A 609 11.50 5.17 -26.95
CA SER A 609 11.73 3.76 -26.65
C SER A 609 13.11 3.49 -26.07
N LEU A 610 14.15 4.16 -26.59
CA LEU A 610 15.52 3.99 -26.11
C LEU A 610 15.64 4.50 -24.69
N THR A 611 15.14 5.71 -24.42
CA THR A 611 15.17 6.31 -23.09
C THR A 611 14.33 5.52 -22.08
N TYR A 612 13.21 4.93 -22.50
CA TYR A 612 12.36 4.09 -21.64
C TYR A 612 13.13 2.89 -21.10
N PHE A 613 13.86 2.18 -21.95
CA PHE A 613 14.65 1.04 -21.49
C PHE A 613 15.96 1.44 -20.84
N LEU A 614 16.58 2.53 -21.31
CA LEU A 614 17.87 2.97 -20.80
C LEU A 614 17.76 3.49 -19.36
N ILE A 615 16.68 4.22 -19.02
CA ILE A 615 16.48 4.68 -17.66
C ILE A 615 16.29 3.49 -16.72
N ILE A 616 15.43 2.52 -17.06
CA ILE A 616 15.20 1.30 -16.26
C ILE A 616 16.50 0.49 -16.13
N ALA A 617 17.19 0.21 -17.23
CA ALA A 617 18.43 -0.57 -17.23
C ALA A 617 19.62 0.17 -16.62
N GLY A 618 19.58 1.50 -16.53
CA GLY A 618 20.63 2.32 -15.94
C GLY A 618 20.48 2.44 -14.42
N GLN A 619 19.26 2.71 -13.96
CA GLN A 619 18.99 3.02 -12.55
C GLN A 619 18.44 1.81 -11.78
N GLU A 620 17.40 1.12 -12.29
CA GLU A 620 16.64 0.13 -11.49
C GLU A 620 17.46 -1.14 -11.26
N THR A 621 18.11 -1.65 -12.30
CA THR A 621 18.95 -2.86 -12.15
C THR A 621 20.17 -2.61 -11.26
N THR A 622 20.66 -1.36 -11.21
CA THR A 622 21.76 -0.96 -10.33
C THR A 622 21.27 -0.82 -8.88
N ARG A 623 20.09 -0.22 -8.67
CA ARG A 623 19.40 -0.23 -7.38
C ARG A 623 19.25 -1.64 -6.84
N MET A 624 18.76 -2.57 -7.67
CA MET A 624 18.59 -3.98 -7.33
C MET A 624 19.92 -4.67 -6.93
N LEU A 625 21.01 -4.37 -7.66
CA LEU A 625 22.35 -4.85 -7.33
C LEU A 625 22.83 -4.32 -5.97
N ILE A 626 22.68 -3.01 -5.73
CA ILE A 626 23.05 -2.37 -4.46
C ILE A 626 22.25 -2.98 -3.30
N ALA A 627 20.93 -3.11 -3.45
CA ALA A 627 20.06 -3.69 -2.42
C ALA A 627 20.48 -5.13 -2.06
N THR A 628 20.80 -5.94 -3.08
CA THR A 628 21.27 -7.32 -2.88
C THR A 628 22.62 -7.37 -2.18
N ALA A 629 23.56 -6.50 -2.56
CA ALA A 629 24.88 -6.40 -1.93
C ALA A 629 24.80 -5.92 -0.47
N LEU A 630 23.97 -4.91 -0.18
CA LEU A 630 23.70 -4.45 1.19
C LEU A 630 23.11 -5.58 2.04
N GLN A 631 22.10 -6.29 1.54
CA GLN A 631 21.47 -7.41 2.25
C GLN A 631 22.49 -8.51 2.57
N ARG A 632 23.36 -8.88 1.62
CA ARG A 632 24.41 -9.89 1.82
C ARG A 632 25.45 -9.42 2.83
N ALA A 633 25.92 -8.17 2.72
CA ALA A 633 26.90 -7.62 3.65
C ALA A 633 26.35 -7.54 5.08
N LEU A 634 25.09 -7.12 5.27
CA LEU A 634 24.47 -6.98 6.59
C LEU A 634 24.17 -8.31 7.30
N ARG A 635 24.09 -9.43 6.55
CA ARG A 635 23.99 -10.79 7.12
C ARG A 635 25.30 -11.28 7.75
N ASP A 636 26.44 -10.72 7.35
CA ASP A 636 27.77 -11.05 7.88
C ASP A 636 28.43 -9.79 8.49
N ARG A 637 28.44 -9.73 9.83
CA ARG A 637 29.00 -8.58 10.57
C ARG A 637 30.46 -8.28 10.25
N ASP A 638 31.27 -9.31 10.00
CA ASP A 638 32.68 -9.10 9.67
C ASP A 638 32.84 -8.57 8.25
N LEU A 639 32.04 -9.06 7.30
CA LEU A 639 31.99 -8.52 5.96
C LEU A 639 31.53 -7.06 5.95
N TRP A 640 30.45 -6.71 6.67
CA TRP A 640 29.97 -5.32 6.79
C TRP A 640 31.07 -4.39 7.28
N ARG A 641 31.78 -4.77 8.36
CA ARG A 641 32.89 -3.99 8.91
C ARG A 641 34.01 -3.82 7.88
N ARG A 642 34.44 -4.90 7.20
CA ARG A 642 35.49 -4.82 6.16
C ARG A 642 35.10 -3.91 5.00
N CYS A 643 33.84 -3.96 4.55
CA CYS A 643 33.33 -3.06 3.52
C CYS A 643 33.40 -1.59 3.95
N GLY A 644 33.18 -1.27 5.23
CA GLY A 644 33.35 0.10 5.74
C GLY A 644 34.81 0.55 5.86
N GLU A 645 35.73 -0.38 6.13
CA GLU A 645 37.17 -0.09 6.27
C GLU A 645 37.90 0.05 4.93
N SER A 646 37.50 -0.72 3.91
CA SER A 646 38.16 -0.75 2.60
C SER A 646 37.16 -0.82 1.44
N GLY A 647 37.33 0.07 0.46
CA GLY A 647 36.58 0.01 -0.80
C GLY A 647 36.83 -1.29 -1.58
N ASP A 648 38.04 -1.85 -1.50
CA ASP A 648 38.38 -3.11 -2.18
C ASP A 648 37.54 -4.29 -1.68
N ALA A 649 37.15 -4.28 -0.39
CA ALA A 649 36.29 -5.31 0.17
C ALA A 649 34.84 -5.18 -0.35
N ALA A 650 34.36 -3.95 -0.53
CA ALA A 650 33.06 -3.71 -1.17
C ALA A 650 33.10 -4.13 -2.65
N ASP A 651 34.15 -3.79 -3.40
CA ASP A 651 34.30 -4.19 -4.80
C ASP A 651 34.39 -5.72 -4.97
N ALA A 652 35.10 -6.41 -4.07
CA ALA A 652 35.15 -7.87 -4.05
C ALA A 652 33.75 -8.47 -3.83
N LEU A 653 32.99 -7.95 -2.88
CA LEU A 653 31.59 -8.34 -2.65
C LEU A 653 30.72 -8.12 -3.89
N ILE A 654 30.86 -6.98 -4.58
CA ILE A 654 30.11 -6.74 -5.82
C ILE A 654 30.45 -7.79 -6.87
N GLY A 655 31.73 -8.18 -6.99
CA GLY A 655 32.17 -9.28 -7.87
C GLY A 655 31.51 -10.62 -7.54
N GLU A 656 31.41 -10.97 -6.25
CA GLU A 656 30.72 -12.18 -5.79
C GLU A 656 29.23 -12.14 -6.12
N VAL A 657 28.53 -11.04 -5.75
CA VAL A 657 27.09 -10.87 -6.01
C VAL A 657 26.80 -10.96 -7.51
N LEU A 658 27.61 -10.34 -8.36
CA LEU A 658 27.44 -10.43 -9.82
C LEU A 658 27.67 -11.85 -10.37
N THR A 659 28.37 -12.70 -9.62
CA THR A 659 28.66 -14.08 -10.01
C THR A 659 27.54 -15.04 -9.64
N ASP A 660 27.01 -14.96 -8.42
CA ASP A 660 25.99 -15.90 -7.92
C ASP A 660 24.57 -15.34 -7.86
N ALA A 661 24.40 -14.05 -7.54
CA ALA A 661 23.11 -13.43 -7.21
C ALA A 661 22.90 -12.08 -7.89
N SER A 662 23.29 -11.99 -9.18
CA SER A 662 23.12 -10.78 -9.99
C SER A 662 21.68 -10.30 -9.95
N SER A 663 21.47 -8.98 -10.00
CA SER A 663 20.13 -8.40 -10.19
C SER A 663 19.48 -8.83 -11.50
N VAL A 664 20.28 -9.26 -12.47
CA VAL A 664 19.86 -9.85 -13.74
C VAL A 664 20.45 -11.26 -13.86
N PRO A 665 19.79 -12.31 -13.32
CA PRO A 665 20.35 -13.67 -13.31
C PRO A 665 20.16 -14.43 -14.62
N THR A 666 19.21 -14.01 -15.44
CA THR A 666 18.98 -14.62 -16.75
C THR A 666 18.65 -13.57 -17.80
N TRP A 667 18.88 -13.89 -19.07
CA TRP A 667 18.53 -13.03 -20.20
C TRP A 667 17.97 -13.81 -21.39
N ARG A 668 17.16 -13.16 -22.22
CA ARG A 668 16.43 -13.83 -23.31
C ARG A 668 17.12 -13.68 -24.67
N ARG A 669 16.99 -14.75 -25.46
CA ARG A 669 17.29 -14.79 -26.91
C ARG A 669 16.20 -15.56 -27.65
N ILE A 670 16.17 -15.43 -28.96
CA ILE A 670 15.33 -16.25 -29.85
C ILE A 670 16.15 -16.70 -31.05
N THR A 671 16.00 -17.96 -31.46
CA THR A 671 16.66 -18.47 -32.67
C THR A 671 16.05 -17.83 -33.92
N SER A 672 16.88 -17.26 -34.80
CA SER A 672 16.45 -16.71 -36.10
C SER A 672 16.41 -17.78 -37.20
N ARG A 673 17.18 -18.85 -37.02
CA ARG A 673 17.31 -20.03 -37.87
C ARG A 673 17.54 -21.26 -37.00
N ASP A 674 17.39 -22.44 -37.58
CA ASP A 674 17.72 -23.70 -36.91
C ASP A 674 19.17 -23.69 -36.42
N ALA A 675 19.37 -24.10 -35.16
CA ALA A 675 20.66 -24.00 -34.49
C ALA A 675 20.90 -25.20 -33.56
N LEU A 676 22.15 -25.40 -33.17
CA LEU A 676 22.50 -26.31 -32.08
C LEU A 676 22.67 -25.50 -30.79
N VAL A 677 22.07 -25.96 -29.70
CA VAL A 677 22.25 -25.44 -28.33
C VAL A 677 22.49 -26.62 -27.39
N ASN A 678 23.61 -26.62 -26.67
CA ASN A 678 24.07 -27.76 -25.84
C ASN A 678 24.09 -29.09 -26.63
N GLY A 679 24.46 -29.02 -27.92
CA GLY A 679 24.46 -30.17 -28.82
C GLY A 679 23.08 -30.68 -29.26
N GLN A 680 21.99 -30.02 -28.84
CA GLN A 680 20.62 -30.36 -29.24
C GLN A 680 20.14 -29.43 -30.36
N HIS A 681 19.36 -29.98 -31.29
CA HIS A 681 18.74 -29.20 -32.36
C HIS A 681 17.59 -28.34 -31.82
N VAL A 682 17.68 -27.04 -32.06
CA VAL A 682 16.69 -26.03 -31.67
C VAL A 682 16.17 -25.35 -32.95
N PRO A 683 14.86 -25.48 -33.27
CA PRO A 683 14.27 -24.85 -34.45
C PRO A 683 14.35 -23.32 -34.43
N ALA A 684 14.19 -22.68 -35.58
CA ALA A 684 13.95 -21.24 -35.68
C ALA A 684 12.70 -20.81 -34.88
N GLY A 685 12.74 -19.63 -34.27
CA GLY A 685 11.65 -19.06 -33.47
C GLY A 685 11.55 -19.61 -32.04
N THR A 686 12.48 -20.45 -31.60
CA THR A 686 12.51 -20.98 -30.23
C THR A 686 13.10 -19.97 -29.25
N PRO A 687 12.38 -19.62 -28.17
CA PRO A 687 12.91 -18.80 -27.09
C PRO A 687 14.00 -19.53 -26.28
N LEU A 688 15.10 -18.84 -26.02
CA LEU A 688 16.17 -19.29 -25.12
C LEU A 688 16.22 -18.40 -23.88
N LEU A 689 16.48 -19.03 -22.74
CA LEU A 689 16.76 -18.37 -21.47
C LEU A 689 18.20 -18.64 -21.07
N LEU A 690 19.05 -17.63 -21.13
CA LEU A 690 20.46 -17.72 -20.79
C LEU A 690 20.64 -17.48 -19.30
N GLN A 691 21.27 -18.39 -18.58
CA GLN A 691 21.65 -18.16 -17.19
C GLN A 691 22.99 -17.43 -17.14
N VAL A 692 22.98 -16.21 -16.61
CA VAL A 692 24.15 -15.31 -16.66
C VAL A 692 24.81 -15.10 -15.29
N SER A 693 24.15 -15.55 -14.21
CA SER A 693 24.72 -15.70 -12.87
C SER A 693 24.13 -16.93 -12.16
N GLY A 694 24.83 -17.43 -11.13
CA GLY A 694 24.38 -18.57 -10.33
C GLY A 694 24.28 -19.89 -11.10
N GLY A 695 25.00 -20.01 -12.23
CA GLY A 695 25.08 -21.24 -13.02
C GLY A 695 25.97 -22.31 -12.37
N VAL A 696 25.90 -23.54 -12.89
CA VAL A 696 26.56 -24.74 -12.33
C VAL A 696 28.07 -24.55 -12.15
N ASP A 697 28.72 -23.78 -13.02
CA ASP A 697 30.17 -23.54 -12.99
C ASP A 697 30.54 -22.13 -12.47
N ALA A 698 29.58 -21.39 -11.89
CA ALA A 698 29.77 -19.99 -11.50
C ALA A 698 30.86 -19.82 -10.43
N ALA A 699 30.96 -20.77 -9.49
CA ALA A 699 31.97 -20.75 -8.42
C ALA A 699 33.40 -20.97 -8.95
N GLU A 700 33.56 -21.60 -10.12
CA GLU A 700 34.88 -21.97 -10.65
C GLU A 700 35.49 -20.90 -11.57
N ARG A 701 34.70 -19.90 -12.02
CA ARG A 701 35.14 -18.90 -13.02
C ARG A 701 35.05 -17.47 -12.49
N ARG A 702 36.14 -16.70 -12.65
CA ARG A 702 36.22 -15.27 -12.29
C ARG A 702 35.56 -14.31 -13.31
N ASP A 703 35.17 -14.80 -14.48
CA ASP A 703 34.54 -13.97 -15.53
C ASP A 703 33.04 -14.26 -15.58
N HIS A 704 32.26 -13.37 -14.94
CA HIS A 704 30.82 -13.48 -14.80
C HIS A 704 30.09 -12.81 -15.99
N LEU A 705 28.98 -13.41 -16.43
CA LEU A 705 28.24 -12.99 -17.63
C LEU A 705 27.07 -12.04 -17.33
N ALA A 706 26.94 -11.58 -16.08
CA ALA A 706 25.85 -10.71 -15.62
C ALA A 706 25.63 -9.43 -16.46
N PHE A 707 26.67 -8.93 -17.13
CA PHE A 707 26.59 -7.77 -18.04
C PHE A 707 26.48 -8.14 -19.52
N GLY A 708 26.21 -9.40 -19.84
CA GLY A 708 26.19 -9.93 -21.20
C GLY A 708 27.56 -9.99 -21.86
N HIS A 709 27.57 -10.44 -23.12
CA HIS A 709 28.78 -10.61 -23.93
C HIS A 709 28.55 -10.13 -25.37
N GLY A 710 29.64 -9.90 -26.11
CA GLY A 710 29.57 -9.50 -27.53
C GLY A 710 28.96 -8.12 -27.77
N VAL A 711 28.24 -7.98 -28.89
CA VAL A 711 27.65 -6.71 -29.35
C VAL A 711 26.60 -6.14 -28.39
N HIS A 712 25.98 -6.99 -27.55
CA HIS A 712 24.98 -6.61 -26.55
C HIS A 712 25.55 -6.56 -25.12
N ARG A 713 26.88 -6.46 -24.93
CA ARG A 713 27.45 -6.19 -23.60
C ARG A 713 26.88 -4.88 -23.04
N CYS A 714 26.49 -4.87 -21.78
CA CYS A 714 25.92 -3.72 -21.09
C CYS A 714 26.88 -2.52 -21.14
N LEU A 715 26.37 -1.36 -21.58
CA LEU A 715 27.13 -0.12 -21.64
C LEU A 715 27.41 0.45 -20.24
N GLY A 716 26.47 0.28 -19.31
CA GLY A 716 26.58 0.73 -17.93
C GLY A 716 27.42 -0.16 -17.01
N ALA A 717 28.07 -1.21 -17.52
CA ALA A 717 28.74 -2.22 -16.69
C ALA A 717 29.83 -1.65 -15.77
N GLY A 718 30.58 -0.64 -16.22
CA GLY A 718 31.57 0.04 -15.40
C GLY A 718 30.94 0.95 -14.34
N LEU A 719 29.85 1.64 -14.72
CA LEU A 719 29.12 2.54 -13.82
C LEU A 719 28.44 1.76 -12.69
N ALA A 720 27.70 0.70 -13.01
CA ALA A 720 26.99 -0.10 -12.02
C ALA A 720 27.94 -0.71 -10.96
N ARG A 721 29.15 -1.12 -11.35
CA ARG A 721 30.17 -1.59 -10.40
C ARG A 721 30.67 -0.47 -9.50
N LEU A 722 31.01 0.68 -10.09
CA LEU A 722 31.49 1.85 -9.37
C LEU A 722 30.44 2.35 -8.36
N GLU A 723 29.19 2.46 -8.79
CA GLU A 723 28.06 2.86 -7.94
C GLU A 723 27.86 1.86 -6.81
N ALA A 724 27.79 0.56 -7.10
CA ALA A 724 27.53 -0.43 -6.07
C ALA A 724 28.67 -0.53 -5.05
N GLY A 725 29.92 -0.51 -5.50
CA GLY A 725 31.09 -0.54 -4.61
C GLY A 725 31.16 0.68 -3.70
N LEU A 726 31.02 1.88 -4.26
CA LEU A 726 31.04 3.12 -3.48
C LEU A 726 29.87 3.23 -2.51
N VAL A 727 28.65 2.91 -2.96
CA VAL A 727 27.46 2.99 -2.11
C VAL A 727 27.58 2.05 -0.91
N VAL A 728 27.96 0.79 -1.14
CA VAL A 728 28.16 -0.19 -0.05
C VAL A 728 29.27 0.27 0.90
N HIS A 729 30.43 0.69 0.37
CA HIS A 729 31.55 1.16 1.18
C HIS A 729 31.16 2.36 2.06
N ARG A 730 30.57 3.40 1.47
CA ARG A 730 30.18 4.63 2.18
C ARG A 730 29.10 4.37 3.22
N THR A 731 28.10 3.55 2.89
CA THR A 731 27.01 3.20 3.83
C THR A 731 27.55 2.40 5.01
N ALA A 732 28.40 1.40 4.77
CA ALA A 732 29.00 0.59 5.83
C ALA A 732 29.93 1.40 6.74
N ARG A 733 30.68 2.34 6.16
CA ARG A 733 31.56 3.23 6.91
C ARG A 733 30.78 4.19 7.81
N ALA A 734 29.68 4.75 7.32
CA ALA A 734 28.89 5.70 8.09
C ALA A 734 28.01 5.01 9.14
N LEU A 735 27.54 3.79 8.86
CA LEU A 735 26.64 3.03 9.75
C LEU A 735 27.29 1.71 10.21
N PRO A 736 28.43 1.75 10.93
CA PRO A 736 29.15 0.53 11.31
C PRO A 736 28.34 -0.37 12.26
N GLY A 737 27.39 0.21 13.00
CA GLY A 737 26.50 -0.51 13.92
C GLY A 737 25.31 -1.21 13.25
N ALA A 738 25.02 -0.92 11.98
CA ALA A 738 23.77 -1.33 11.33
C ALA A 738 23.52 -2.85 11.33
N THR A 739 22.35 -3.28 11.79
CA THR A 739 21.89 -4.68 11.75
C THR A 739 20.57 -4.80 11.02
N LEU A 740 20.30 -5.93 10.38
CA LEU A 740 18.99 -6.18 9.77
C LEU A 740 17.86 -6.08 10.81
N ALA A 741 16.71 -5.56 10.39
CA ALA A 741 15.53 -5.32 11.21
C ALA A 741 14.26 -5.76 10.49
N GLY A 742 13.17 -5.94 11.25
CA GLY A 742 11.89 -6.36 10.68
C GLY A 742 11.86 -7.85 10.32
N PRO A 743 10.84 -8.27 9.55
CA PRO A 743 10.72 -9.63 9.04
C PRO A 743 11.74 -9.88 7.91
N GLU A 744 12.02 -11.15 7.59
CA GLU A 744 12.80 -11.49 6.39
C GLU A 744 12.12 -10.93 5.12
N PRO A 745 12.86 -10.21 4.26
CA PRO A 745 12.27 -9.53 3.12
C PRO A 745 11.79 -10.54 2.07
N ALA A 746 10.66 -10.23 1.45
CA ALA A 746 10.25 -10.91 0.23
C ALA A 746 11.17 -10.48 -0.93
N TRP A 747 11.37 -11.38 -1.90
CA TRP A 747 12.23 -11.13 -3.06
C TRP A 747 11.40 -10.82 -4.31
N VAL A 748 11.86 -9.84 -5.09
CA VAL A 748 11.47 -9.73 -6.49
C VAL A 748 12.08 -10.94 -7.20
N ASN A 749 11.25 -11.73 -7.88
CA ASN A 749 11.68 -12.90 -8.65
C ASN A 749 10.96 -12.90 -10.00
N LEU A 750 11.29 -11.93 -10.84
CA LEU A 750 10.84 -11.87 -12.23
C LEU A 750 11.69 -12.80 -13.08
N LEU A 751 11.28 -13.07 -14.33
CA LEU A 751 12.03 -13.97 -15.21
C LEU A 751 13.51 -13.60 -15.27
N SER A 752 13.82 -12.32 -15.52
CA SER A 752 15.19 -11.82 -15.70
C SER A 752 15.66 -10.88 -14.60
N PHE A 753 14.89 -10.67 -13.52
CA PHE A 753 15.25 -9.69 -12.49
C PHE A 753 14.98 -10.21 -11.09
N GLN A 754 15.91 -9.94 -10.18
CA GLN A 754 15.76 -10.30 -8.76
C GLN A 754 16.45 -9.32 -7.82
N ALA A 755 15.86 -9.12 -6.64
CA ALA A 755 16.40 -8.28 -5.56
C ALA A 755 15.56 -8.46 -4.30
N PRO A 756 16.11 -8.19 -3.10
CA PRO A 756 15.27 -8.02 -1.93
C PRO A 756 14.38 -6.77 -2.12
N ARG A 757 13.13 -6.84 -1.69
CA ARG A 757 12.19 -5.72 -1.83
C ARG A 757 12.50 -4.55 -0.88
N THR A 758 13.08 -4.86 0.27
CA THR A 758 13.51 -3.88 1.28
C THR A 758 14.88 -4.28 1.83
N VAL A 759 15.58 -3.32 2.43
CA VAL A 759 16.77 -3.57 3.26
C VAL A 759 16.59 -2.79 4.57
N LEU A 760 15.75 -3.34 5.45
CA LEU A 760 15.45 -2.72 6.74
C LEU A 760 16.58 -2.93 7.73
N VAL A 761 17.08 -1.84 8.34
CA VAL A 761 18.17 -1.89 9.33
C VAL A 761 17.87 -1.09 10.59
N LYS A 762 18.41 -1.55 11.72
CA LYS A 762 18.59 -0.79 12.96
C LYS A 762 19.98 -0.21 13.01
N THR A 763 20.12 1.10 13.23
CA THR A 763 21.42 1.80 13.17
C THR A 763 22.16 1.91 14.51
N ARG A 764 21.56 1.46 15.62
CA ARG A 764 22.17 1.45 16.96
C ARG A 764 21.81 0.21 17.75
#